data_AF-A0A1I2DM46-F1
#
_entry.id   AF-A0A1I2DM46-F1
#
_cell.length_a   1.000
_cell.length_b   1.000
_cell.length_c   1.000
_cell.angle_alpha   90.00
_cell.angle_beta   90.00
_cell.angle_gamma   90.00
#
_symmetry.space_group_name_H-M   'P 1'
#
loop_
_entity.id
_entity.type
_entity.pdbx_description
1 polymer ?
#
loop_
_entity_poly.entity_id
_entity_poly.type
_entity_poly.pdbx_seq_one_letter_code
_entity_poly.pdbx_strand_id
1 'polypeptide(L)'
;MYKLKNILKLNKGQSATDIPALPAVKRTKSKKSTFAAILALSIVIAGLTPSNSAYALTKLTSKSGTEWEFHDSFAPNLDSGSIRRASATPAQGFGNIFVQVSTTPAPRMNSQMMRGFGLVFDGNDTFATTQSVNLGDVLITRDIYFDSTNNRTRFFDTFTNTTASPVTVNVSFGGSLGYGTGENYGAVKMTSSGDSSIATDDSWALIGNARATDRPIGVVLGSPAPFEGALQGTGNQQKDPFTTPLATSGNDANFYGFIHRLTIEPGHTKSLARYVLAGETGEAGLTQTADSLDQLAENPDFAELTPAQVCTLSNWDLSNLTGFDSAACADVTRLDIPAAPAVPPMVTTSPYDVINKSIEQMQDDMEKGITTSEAITKAYLDRIKAYDFGQLGFHSFLHVSETAIQQAKAADQARKEGKTGQLLGIPIAVKDIYDTKDMPTTGGSKALEGWQPKTDAYQIQKLREAGAVIIGKTNTSEFANSGSFSESGWMQTWNALYPSKTSFGSSGGPAVSVATSFAAAAMGTQTGVSLYAPSTGASLTTFRGTDGMASTRGVMPLTWGQDYAGPIARTITDLSYLLNATTGTDPLDMLTQEADEKRPSDWTAALDRNALKGKRIGYIPSSFVSSYADDGTGEAVKKHFEDLVEAGATMVEISAPPGGGTRPAGNAGSEGWARYIELHKDFPYASGDELLASPKLLLYNQGSLQVRPRMTESQVQDYINYRTNYKKIIADWMDKYDVDSVVYPGFISDMYNNDSAASQLSSDRATGVLTSNVGLPTVVVPVGTNPNGYSISMQLVGKAWDDANILGMGYALEQQTLARSVTTFAPALSYQPDDNGPANPGNGPSMPGNGPSTPGNGPSIPDDNEPSPEVISFADTKGHWAKDSIDYLIKKGLLSGFPDNTFRPDLGTTRAEAVKVLATQLGLKPQTGGFTDVPAGHWAAGYIGAAEKSGLMTGYADGTFRPDDRLNREEMAALVARAFELSGSAAVSFSDVQADSWSYTYINALTSNKIVTGYADGTFRPSQDITRAEFATIIARVLQR
;
A
#
# COMPACT_ATOMS: atom_id res chain seq x y z
N MET A 1 -10.52 -32.43 -7.11
CA MET A 1 -11.06 -33.73 -7.57
C MET A 1 -9.90 -34.58 -8.09
N TYR A 2 -9.91 -35.91 -7.93
CA TYR A 2 -9.64 -36.90 -9.01
C TYR A 2 -9.82 -38.34 -8.50
N LYS A 3 -10.09 -39.28 -9.44
CA LYS A 3 -10.38 -40.73 -9.26
C LYS A 3 -11.72 -41.07 -8.56
N LEU A 4 -12.54 -42.02 -9.04
CA LEU A 4 -12.60 -42.63 -10.39
C LEU A 4 -14.02 -43.15 -10.74
N LYS A 5 -14.34 -43.03 -12.04
CA LYS A 5 -15.47 -43.47 -12.89
C LYS A 5 -16.23 -44.80 -12.62
N ASN A 6 -17.36 -44.93 -13.36
CA ASN A 6 -18.14 -46.12 -13.78
C ASN A 6 -19.40 -46.44 -12.90
N ILE A 7 -20.57 -46.87 -13.44
CA ILE A 7 -20.92 -47.28 -14.83
C ILE A 7 -22.40 -46.98 -15.23
N LEU A 8 -22.59 -46.58 -16.48
CA LEU A 8 -23.73 -46.68 -17.43
C LEU A 8 -25.23 -46.91 -17.02
N LYS A 9 -26.10 -46.13 -17.72
CA LYS A 9 -27.35 -46.48 -18.47
C LYS A 9 -28.78 -46.17 -17.92
N LEU A 10 -29.41 -45.21 -18.64
CA LEU A 10 -30.74 -45.25 -19.29
C LEU A 10 -32.06 -44.94 -18.53
N ASN A 11 -32.71 -43.89 -19.08
CA ASN A 11 -34.14 -43.75 -19.41
C ASN A 11 -35.23 -43.40 -18.34
N LYS A 12 -35.87 -42.25 -18.63
CA LYS A 12 -37.32 -41.98 -18.64
C LYS A 12 -38.14 -42.15 -17.34
N GLY A 13 -38.65 -41.01 -16.87
CA GLY A 13 -40.09 -40.74 -17.04
C GLY A 13 -40.94 -40.49 -15.79
N GLN A 14 -41.62 -39.33 -15.81
CA GLN A 14 -42.97 -39.07 -15.27
C GLN A 14 -43.30 -39.43 -13.79
N SER A 15 -43.26 -38.39 -12.95
CA SER A 15 -44.38 -37.85 -12.13
C SER A 15 -45.27 -38.75 -11.24
N ALA A 16 -45.64 -38.16 -10.08
CA ALA A 16 -46.76 -38.53 -9.20
C ALA A 16 -46.56 -39.82 -8.35
N THR A 17 -47.10 -39.97 -7.13
CA THR A 17 -47.99 -39.10 -6.32
C THR A 17 -47.86 -39.39 -4.81
N ASP A 18 -47.99 -38.35 -3.98
CA ASP A 18 -48.71 -38.28 -2.68
C ASP A 18 -48.57 -39.29 -1.50
N ILE A 19 -48.66 -38.69 -0.28
CA ILE A 19 -49.36 -39.19 0.94
C ILE A 19 -48.66 -40.29 1.82
N PRO A 20 -48.66 -40.18 3.19
CA PRO A 20 -48.83 -39.00 4.06
C PRO A 20 -47.90 -38.93 5.32
N ALA A 21 -48.14 -37.91 6.16
CA ALA A 21 -47.54 -37.65 7.48
C ALA A 21 -47.93 -38.68 8.60
N LEU A 22 -47.41 -38.57 9.84
CA LEU A 22 -48.03 -37.89 11.02
C LEU A 22 -47.21 -38.23 12.31
N PRO A 23 -47.43 -37.64 13.52
CA PRO A 23 -47.89 -36.27 13.86
C PRO A 23 -47.28 -35.61 15.15
N ALA A 24 -47.09 -34.28 15.12
CA ALA A 24 -47.55 -33.28 16.14
C ALA A 24 -47.06 -33.39 17.63
N VAL A 25 -47.38 -32.53 18.62
CA VAL A 25 -48.54 -31.64 18.91
C VAL A 25 -48.20 -30.33 19.68
N LYS A 26 -48.62 -29.19 19.11
CA LYS A 26 -49.32 -27.96 19.66
C LYS A 26 -49.06 -27.53 21.12
N ARG A 27 -49.07 -26.22 21.46
CA ARG A 27 -50.26 -25.31 21.61
C ARG A 27 -49.82 -23.87 22.01
N THR A 28 -50.56 -22.74 21.89
CA THR A 28 -51.76 -22.33 21.12
C THR A 28 -52.00 -20.80 21.12
N LYS A 29 -52.44 -20.26 19.96
CA LYS A 29 -53.47 -19.19 19.72
C LYS A 29 -53.24 -17.72 20.14
N SER A 30 -53.95 -16.86 19.40
CA SER A 30 -53.98 -15.39 19.41
C SER A 30 -55.42 -14.83 19.51
N LYS A 31 -55.59 -13.50 19.45
CA LYS A 31 -56.86 -12.81 19.06
C LYS A 31 -56.58 -11.51 18.26
N LYS A 32 -57.60 -11.04 17.51
CA LYS A 32 -57.67 -9.79 16.72
C LYS A 32 -58.75 -8.84 17.33
N SER A 33 -59.17 -7.66 16.82
CA SER A 33 -58.84 -6.80 15.64
C SER A 33 -59.03 -5.30 16.05
N THR A 34 -59.66 -4.28 15.42
CA THR A 34 -60.53 -4.08 14.22
C THR A 34 -60.70 -2.57 13.88
N PHE A 35 -61.02 -2.23 12.62
CA PHE A 35 -61.28 -0.87 12.03
C PHE A 35 -60.04 0.08 11.95
N ALA A 36 -59.67 0.78 10.86
CA ALA A 36 -60.33 1.41 9.68
C ALA A 36 -60.78 2.87 9.92
N ALA A 37 -60.70 3.83 8.98
CA ALA A 37 -59.99 3.97 7.69
C ALA A 37 -60.17 5.43 7.17
N ILE A 38 -59.32 5.93 6.24
CA ILE A 38 -59.67 6.87 5.13
C ILE A 38 -58.44 7.32 4.31
N LEU A 39 -58.71 7.64 3.03
CA LEU A 39 -57.91 8.20 1.92
C LEU A 39 -56.38 8.42 2.01
N ALA A 40 -55.77 7.93 0.93
CA ALA A 40 -54.43 8.20 0.43
C ALA A 40 -54.02 9.68 0.33
N LEU A 41 -52.72 9.91 0.56
CA LEU A 41 -51.94 10.91 -0.16
C LEU A 41 -50.73 10.19 -0.77
N SER A 42 -50.48 10.39 -2.07
CA SER A 42 -49.42 9.68 -2.80
C SER A 42 -48.05 10.28 -2.49
N ILE A 43 -47.35 9.74 -1.48
CA ILE A 43 -45.93 10.04 -1.27
C ILE A 43 -45.13 9.30 -2.34
N VAL A 44 -44.47 10.06 -3.21
CA VAL A 44 -43.40 9.56 -4.07
C VAL A 44 -42.25 9.15 -3.14
N ILE A 45 -42.09 7.85 -2.93
CA ILE A 45 -40.84 7.30 -2.40
C ILE A 45 -39.83 7.39 -3.54
N ALA A 46 -39.23 8.58 -3.68
CA ALA A 46 -37.95 8.70 -4.36
C ALA A 46 -36.99 7.74 -3.63
N GLY A 47 -36.33 6.86 -4.38
CA GLY A 47 -35.50 5.84 -3.79
C GLY A 47 -34.35 6.49 -3.03
N LEU A 48 -34.41 6.48 -1.70
CA LEU A 48 -33.22 6.53 -0.87
C LEU A 48 -32.44 5.26 -1.17
N THR A 49 -31.56 5.34 -2.17
CA THR A 49 -30.47 4.39 -2.35
C THR A 49 -29.73 4.30 -1.02
N PRO A 50 -29.39 3.10 -0.53
CA PRO A 50 -28.48 3.00 0.60
C PRO A 50 -27.19 3.70 0.19
N SER A 51 -26.72 4.66 0.98
CA SER A 51 -25.41 5.27 0.76
C SER A 51 -24.38 4.16 0.69
N ASN A 52 -23.70 4.00 -0.45
CA ASN A 52 -22.82 2.86 -0.69
C ASN A 52 -21.83 2.72 0.46
N SER A 53 -21.91 1.60 1.19
CA SER A 53 -20.90 1.21 2.17
C SER A 53 -19.55 1.27 1.49
N ALA A 54 -18.59 2.01 2.06
CA ALA A 54 -17.33 2.31 1.38
C ALA A 54 -16.49 1.02 1.19
N TYR A 55 -16.61 0.41 0.01
CA TYR A 55 -15.90 -0.80 -0.38
C TYR A 55 -14.45 -0.49 -0.78
N ALA A 56 -13.55 -1.44 -0.54
CA ALA A 56 -12.11 -1.33 -0.82
C ALA A 56 -11.71 -1.11 -2.30
N LEU A 57 -12.64 -1.28 -3.23
CA LEU A 57 -12.45 -1.10 -4.67
C LEU A 57 -13.77 -0.61 -5.26
N THR A 58 -13.74 0.37 -6.16
CA THR A 58 -14.95 0.76 -6.90
C THR A 58 -15.30 -0.34 -7.90
N LYS A 59 -16.49 -0.92 -7.69
CA LYS A 59 -17.05 -2.01 -8.48
C LYS A 59 -18.32 -1.54 -9.18
N LEU A 60 -18.32 -1.59 -10.51
CA LEU A 60 -19.42 -1.16 -11.38
C LEU A 60 -19.98 -2.36 -12.15
N THR A 61 -21.27 -2.38 -12.44
CA THR A 61 -21.92 -3.48 -13.18
C THR A 61 -22.64 -2.94 -14.40
N SER A 62 -22.31 -3.48 -15.58
CA SER A 62 -22.97 -3.11 -16.84
C SER A 62 -24.34 -3.78 -17.00
N LYS A 63 -25.14 -3.29 -17.95
CA LYS A 63 -26.46 -3.85 -18.29
C LYS A 63 -26.39 -5.29 -18.82
N SER A 64 -25.23 -5.76 -19.29
CA SER A 64 -24.98 -7.17 -19.66
C SER A 64 -24.61 -8.05 -18.45
N GLY A 65 -24.54 -7.49 -17.25
CA GLY A 65 -24.14 -8.20 -16.02
C GLY A 65 -22.63 -8.41 -15.87
N THR A 66 -21.81 -7.71 -16.66
CA THR A 66 -20.35 -7.72 -16.48
C THR A 66 -20.00 -6.83 -15.30
N GLU A 67 -19.27 -7.37 -14.32
CA GLU A 67 -18.81 -6.63 -13.15
C GLU A 67 -17.37 -6.18 -13.38
N TRP A 68 -17.12 -4.88 -13.30
CA TRP A 68 -15.82 -4.24 -13.52
C TRP A 68 -15.27 -3.70 -12.20
N GLU A 69 -14.02 -4.03 -11.89
CA GLU A 69 -13.28 -3.53 -10.73
C GLU A 69 -12.18 -2.58 -11.21
N PHE A 70 -12.23 -1.32 -10.78
CA PHE A 70 -11.24 -0.28 -11.13
C PHE A 70 -10.35 0.06 -9.93
N HIS A 71 -9.10 0.45 -10.19
CA HIS A 71 -8.19 0.99 -9.18
C HIS A 71 -8.25 2.51 -9.13
N ASP A 72 -8.88 3.05 -8.10
CA ASP A 72 -8.92 4.48 -7.81
C ASP A 72 -8.08 4.80 -6.55
N SER A 73 -8.28 5.98 -5.97
CA SER A 73 -7.61 6.41 -4.73
C SER A 73 -8.16 5.74 -3.46
N PHE A 74 -9.19 4.88 -3.54
CA PHE A 74 -9.69 4.16 -2.38
C PHE A 74 -8.74 3.01 -2.00
N ALA A 75 -8.55 2.80 -0.69
CA ALA A 75 -7.64 1.82 -0.12
C ALA A 75 -7.91 0.38 -0.64
N PRO A 76 -6.97 -0.24 -1.40
CA PRO A 76 -5.53 -0.17 -1.21
C PRO A 76 -4.77 0.92 -2.00
N ASN A 77 -5.46 1.95 -2.49
CA ASN A 77 -4.90 3.20 -3.03
C ASN A 77 -3.82 2.90 -4.09
N LEU A 78 -4.15 1.99 -5.01
CA LEU A 78 -3.28 1.65 -6.12
C LEU A 78 -3.28 2.77 -7.17
N ASP A 79 -4.44 3.44 -7.32
CA ASP A 79 -4.58 4.75 -7.97
C ASP A 79 -3.91 4.86 -9.34
N SER A 80 -3.96 3.76 -10.11
CA SER A 80 -3.46 3.61 -11.48
C SER A 80 -4.56 3.84 -12.53
N GLY A 81 -5.81 3.80 -12.11
CA GLY A 81 -6.98 3.78 -12.98
C GLY A 81 -7.19 2.48 -13.76
N SER A 82 -6.32 1.46 -13.63
CA SER A 82 -6.46 0.24 -14.43
C SER A 82 -7.69 -0.60 -14.01
N ILE A 83 -8.19 -1.39 -14.94
CA ILE A 83 -9.18 -2.42 -14.71
C ILE A 83 -8.45 -3.56 -13.97
N ARG A 84 -8.69 -3.69 -12.67
CA ARG A 84 -8.18 -4.80 -11.85
C ARG A 84 -8.67 -6.13 -12.41
N ARG A 85 -9.95 -6.17 -12.79
CA ARG A 85 -10.64 -7.31 -13.42
C ARG A 85 -11.96 -6.86 -14.05
N ALA A 86 -12.40 -7.56 -15.10
CA ALA A 86 -13.81 -7.61 -15.51
C ALA A 86 -14.34 -9.06 -15.45
N SER A 87 -15.56 -9.26 -14.95
CA SER A 87 -16.09 -10.60 -14.69
C SER A 87 -16.34 -11.40 -15.97
N ALA A 88 -16.02 -12.69 -15.94
CA ALA A 88 -16.01 -13.57 -17.11
C ALA A 88 -15.21 -13.03 -18.32
N THR A 89 -14.17 -12.21 -18.12
CA THR A 89 -13.21 -11.80 -19.18
C THR A 89 -11.82 -12.37 -18.89
N PRO A 90 -10.89 -12.41 -19.87
CA PRO A 90 -9.49 -12.73 -19.63
C PRO A 90 -8.68 -11.55 -19.05
N ALA A 91 -9.27 -10.37 -18.84
CA ALA A 91 -8.55 -9.19 -18.34
C ALA A 91 -8.14 -9.35 -16.87
N GLN A 92 -6.85 -9.17 -16.58
CA GLN A 92 -6.24 -9.24 -15.25
C GLN A 92 -5.23 -8.10 -15.10
N GLY A 93 -5.67 -6.90 -14.74
CA GLY A 93 -4.82 -5.70 -14.72
C GLY A 93 -4.60 -5.20 -16.13
N PHE A 94 -5.52 -4.37 -16.62
CA PHE A 94 -5.51 -3.85 -17.99
C PHE A 94 -5.90 -2.38 -18.05
N GLY A 95 -5.35 -1.65 -19.02
CA GLY A 95 -5.51 -0.21 -19.16
C GLY A 95 -4.61 0.61 -18.22
N ASN A 96 -3.62 -0.01 -17.56
CA ASN A 96 -2.55 0.75 -16.91
C ASN A 96 -1.72 1.48 -17.99
N ILE A 97 -1.04 2.57 -17.62
CA ILE A 97 -0.06 3.22 -18.51
C ILE A 97 1.35 3.17 -17.91
N PHE A 98 2.29 2.71 -18.73
CA PHE A 98 3.71 2.95 -18.55
C PHE A 98 4.06 4.21 -19.35
N VAL A 99 4.91 5.08 -18.79
CA VAL A 99 5.28 6.36 -19.42
C VAL A 99 6.79 6.55 -19.40
N GLN A 100 7.34 6.99 -20.53
CA GLN A 100 8.74 7.33 -20.69
C GLN A 100 8.86 8.74 -21.30
N VAL A 101 9.49 9.66 -20.56
CA VAL A 101 9.75 11.05 -20.99
C VAL A 101 11.22 11.25 -21.34
N SER A 102 11.49 12.14 -22.31
CA SER A 102 12.84 12.40 -22.85
C SER A 102 13.59 13.56 -22.16
N THR A 103 13.41 13.76 -20.85
CA THR A 103 14.08 14.85 -20.11
C THR A 103 15.50 14.49 -19.68
N THR A 104 16.31 15.50 -19.37
CA THR A 104 17.71 15.34 -18.93
C THR A 104 17.95 16.15 -17.65
N PRO A 105 18.31 15.50 -16.51
CA PRO A 105 18.40 14.06 -16.31
C PRO A 105 17.04 13.36 -16.48
N ALA A 106 17.06 12.08 -16.85
CA ALA A 106 15.85 11.28 -16.94
C ALA A 106 15.23 11.07 -15.54
N PRO A 107 13.88 11.02 -15.39
CA PRO A 107 13.27 10.94 -14.07
C PRO A 107 13.53 9.61 -13.35
N ARG A 108 13.52 9.66 -12.01
CA ARG A 108 13.73 8.49 -11.13
C ARG A 108 12.84 7.30 -11.50
N MET A 109 11.60 7.55 -11.94
CA MET A 109 10.60 6.52 -12.26
C MET A 109 10.23 6.48 -13.75
N ASN A 110 11.18 6.78 -14.64
CA ASN A 110 10.97 6.65 -16.09
C ASN A 110 10.72 5.18 -16.49
N SER A 111 9.94 4.95 -17.56
CA SER A 111 9.49 3.61 -17.98
C SER A 111 8.74 2.81 -16.89
N GLN A 112 8.16 3.45 -15.87
CA GLN A 112 7.35 2.76 -14.85
C GLN A 112 5.86 2.95 -15.07
N MET A 113 5.06 2.09 -14.45
CA MET A 113 3.61 2.21 -14.35
C MET A 113 3.23 3.47 -13.55
N MET A 114 2.45 4.36 -14.16
CA MET A 114 1.94 5.56 -13.49
C MET A 114 0.80 5.24 -12.53
N ARG A 115 0.77 6.00 -11.44
CA ARG A 115 -0.15 5.87 -10.31
C ARG A 115 -0.12 7.16 -9.47
N GLY A 116 -1.10 7.35 -8.60
CA GLY A 116 -1.17 8.50 -7.71
C GLY A 116 -1.97 9.69 -8.27
N PHE A 117 -2.82 9.46 -9.27
CA PHE A 117 -3.69 10.47 -9.91
C PHE A 117 -4.72 11.11 -8.95
N GLY A 118 -4.91 10.53 -7.76
CA GLY A 118 -5.98 10.88 -6.85
C GLY A 118 -7.35 10.65 -7.53
N LEU A 119 -7.52 9.52 -8.22
CA LEU A 119 -8.75 9.20 -8.94
C LEU A 119 -9.91 9.09 -7.95
N VAL A 120 -10.97 9.87 -8.18
CA VAL A 120 -12.20 9.83 -7.38
C VAL A 120 -13.36 9.48 -8.30
N PHE A 121 -14.09 8.42 -7.94
CA PHE A 121 -15.35 8.03 -8.57
C PHE A 121 -16.47 9.02 -8.19
N ASP A 122 -17.25 9.47 -9.17
CA ASP A 122 -18.35 10.43 -8.98
C ASP A 122 -19.61 9.83 -8.31
N GLY A 123 -19.71 8.49 -8.26
CA GLY A 123 -20.88 7.77 -7.76
C GLY A 123 -21.83 7.25 -8.85
N ASN A 124 -21.53 7.51 -10.13
CA ASN A 124 -22.35 7.17 -11.30
C ASN A 124 -21.54 6.39 -12.36
N ASP A 125 -20.67 7.07 -13.11
CA ASP A 125 -19.92 6.49 -14.23
C ASP A 125 -18.57 7.18 -14.56
N THR A 126 -18.16 8.26 -13.89
CA THR A 126 -16.84 8.89 -14.12
C THR A 126 -15.87 8.73 -12.95
N PHE A 127 -14.58 8.59 -13.27
CA PHE A 127 -13.46 8.75 -12.34
C PHE A 127 -12.60 9.91 -12.83
N ALA A 128 -12.45 10.95 -12.01
CA ALA A 128 -11.70 12.15 -12.35
C ALA A 128 -10.38 12.24 -11.57
N THR A 129 -9.32 12.74 -12.22
CA THR A 129 -8.06 13.11 -11.54
C THR A 129 -8.28 14.26 -10.57
N THR A 130 -7.78 14.16 -9.33
CA THR A 130 -7.76 15.28 -8.35
C THR A 130 -6.37 15.90 -8.15
N GLN A 131 -5.33 15.31 -8.75
CA GLN A 131 -3.94 15.79 -8.75
C GLN A 131 -3.15 15.19 -9.92
N SER A 132 -2.42 16.00 -10.71
CA SER A 132 -1.54 15.45 -11.76
C SER A 132 -0.42 14.60 -11.16
N VAL A 133 -0.01 13.53 -11.83
CA VAL A 133 1.26 12.84 -11.55
C VAL A 133 2.39 13.62 -12.23
N ASN A 134 3.41 14.07 -11.49
CA ASN A 134 4.61 14.65 -12.09
C ASN A 134 5.62 13.53 -12.43
N LEU A 135 5.92 13.37 -13.71
CA LEU A 135 7.06 12.58 -14.20
C LEU A 135 8.01 13.48 -15.02
N GLY A 136 9.03 14.04 -14.36
CA GLY A 136 10.06 14.84 -15.04
C GLY A 136 9.56 16.17 -15.57
N ASP A 137 8.67 16.83 -14.83
CA ASP A 137 7.99 18.07 -15.17
C ASP A 137 7.10 17.96 -16.42
N VAL A 138 6.72 16.72 -16.78
CA VAL A 138 5.48 16.41 -17.48
C VAL A 138 4.42 16.11 -16.42
N LEU A 139 3.34 16.90 -16.42
CA LEU A 139 2.16 16.67 -15.59
C LEU A 139 1.20 15.74 -16.34
N ILE A 140 0.81 14.65 -15.70
CA ILE A 140 -0.02 13.59 -16.28
C ILE A 140 -1.36 13.52 -15.53
N THR A 141 -2.47 13.60 -16.25
CA THR A 141 -3.82 13.31 -15.69
C THR A 141 -4.44 12.10 -16.39
N ARG A 142 -5.43 11.51 -15.72
CA ARG A 142 -6.25 10.41 -16.20
C ARG A 142 -7.70 10.63 -15.80
N ASP A 143 -8.59 10.59 -16.76
CA ASP A 143 -10.04 10.52 -16.54
C ASP A 143 -10.58 9.23 -17.17
N ILE A 144 -11.55 8.60 -16.50
CA ILE A 144 -12.16 7.33 -16.93
C ILE A 144 -13.67 7.51 -16.97
N TYR A 145 -14.32 7.07 -18.04
CA TYR A 145 -15.77 7.00 -18.16
C TYR A 145 -16.21 5.54 -18.36
N PHE A 146 -17.27 5.10 -17.67
CA PHE A 146 -17.81 3.75 -17.72
C PHE A 146 -19.22 3.71 -18.32
N ASP A 147 -19.28 3.40 -19.62
CA ASP A 147 -20.53 3.19 -20.33
C ASP A 147 -21.10 1.81 -19.98
N SER A 148 -21.92 1.82 -18.93
CA SER A 148 -22.69 0.66 -18.45
C SER A 148 -23.69 0.11 -19.50
N THR A 149 -23.99 0.85 -20.57
CA THR A 149 -24.93 0.43 -21.62
C THR A 149 -24.25 -0.42 -22.68
N ASN A 150 -23.14 0.06 -23.23
CA ASN A 150 -22.38 -0.63 -24.27
C ASN A 150 -21.22 -1.47 -23.72
N ASN A 151 -21.21 -1.73 -22.40
CA ASN A 151 -20.26 -2.60 -21.69
C ASN A 151 -18.79 -2.24 -21.95
N ARG A 152 -18.49 -0.93 -21.91
CA ARG A 152 -17.19 -0.37 -22.30
C ARG A 152 -16.75 0.74 -21.35
N THR A 153 -15.48 1.07 -21.41
CA THR A 153 -14.90 2.22 -20.71
C THR A 153 -13.98 3.02 -21.63
N ARG A 154 -14.04 4.35 -21.52
CA ARG A 154 -13.13 5.30 -22.17
C ARG A 154 -12.08 5.76 -21.16
N PHE A 155 -10.81 5.62 -21.53
CA PHE A 155 -9.68 6.24 -20.85
C PHE A 155 -9.28 7.52 -21.59
N PHE A 156 -9.10 8.61 -20.87
CA PHE A 156 -8.55 9.87 -21.40
C PHE A 156 -7.34 10.26 -20.56
N ASP A 157 -6.15 10.13 -21.15
CA ASP A 157 -4.87 10.43 -20.48
C ASP A 157 -4.29 11.74 -21.07
N THR A 158 -3.94 12.72 -20.22
CA THR A 158 -3.31 13.98 -20.65
C THR A 158 -1.85 14.06 -20.24
N PHE A 159 -1.07 14.78 -21.03
CA PHE A 159 0.37 14.98 -20.85
C PHE A 159 0.66 16.46 -21.11
N THR A 160 1.03 17.19 -20.06
CA THR A 160 1.28 18.64 -20.11
C THR A 160 2.73 18.94 -19.79
N ASN A 161 3.47 19.48 -20.75
CA ASN A 161 4.87 19.83 -20.56
C ASN A 161 4.98 21.12 -19.74
N THR A 162 5.75 21.09 -18.65
CA THR A 162 6.08 22.26 -17.82
C THR A 162 7.58 22.58 -17.80
N THR A 163 8.39 21.85 -18.58
CA THR A 163 9.79 22.19 -18.84
C THR A 163 9.93 23.36 -19.83
N ALA A 164 11.14 23.91 -19.93
CA ALA A 164 11.48 24.98 -20.87
C ALA A 164 11.93 24.48 -22.27
N SER A 165 11.63 23.24 -22.67
CA SER A 165 12.02 22.68 -23.98
C SER A 165 11.02 21.63 -24.46
N PRO A 166 10.94 21.32 -25.77
CA PRO A 166 10.06 20.25 -26.26
C PRO A 166 10.44 18.91 -25.64
N VAL A 167 9.44 18.11 -25.26
CA VAL A 167 9.65 16.75 -24.73
C VAL A 167 8.96 15.70 -25.59
N THR A 168 9.63 14.57 -25.81
CA THR A 168 9.00 13.36 -26.33
C THR A 168 8.48 12.54 -25.15
N VAL A 169 7.24 12.08 -25.26
CA VAL A 169 6.60 11.17 -24.31
C VAL A 169 6.17 9.91 -25.07
N ASN A 170 6.76 8.78 -24.74
CA ASN A 170 6.27 7.47 -25.15
C ASN A 170 5.29 6.97 -24.08
N VAL A 171 4.12 6.48 -24.49
CA VAL A 171 3.05 6.01 -23.59
C VAL A 171 2.62 4.62 -24.04
N SER A 172 2.78 3.61 -23.18
CA SER A 172 2.28 2.27 -23.44
C SER A 172 1.07 1.99 -22.56
N PHE A 173 -0.09 1.77 -23.17
CA PHE A 173 -1.35 1.46 -22.50
C PHE A 173 -1.65 -0.04 -22.61
N GLY A 174 -2.04 -0.70 -21.52
CA GLY A 174 -2.48 -2.09 -21.60
C GLY A 174 -2.29 -2.89 -20.31
N GLY A 175 -1.84 -4.14 -20.43
CA GLY A 175 -1.69 -5.09 -19.32
C GLY A 175 -1.98 -6.54 -19.73
N SER A 176 -2.50 -7.36 -18.82
CA SER A 176 -2.74 -8.79 -19.08
C SER A 176 -4.15 -9.05 -19.61
N LEU A 177 -4.26 -9.65 -20.80
CA LEU A 177 -5.52 -10.13 -21.40
C LEU A 177 -5.55 -11.67 -21.53
N GLY A 178 -4.92 -12.35 -20.58
CA GLY A 178 -4.79 -13.81 -20.47
C GLY A 178 -3.65 -14.19 -19.53
N TYR A 179 -3.29 -15.47 -19.48
CA TYR A 179 -2.03 -15.96 -18.89
C TYR A 179 -1.66 -17.37 -19.36
N GLY A 180 -0.37 -17.70 -19.34
CA GLY A 180 0.16 -19.02 -19.70
C GLY A 180 -0.13 -19.42 -21.14
N THR A 181 -0.17 -20.73 -21.39
CA THR A 181 -0.47 -21.33 -22.70
C THR A 181 -1.57 -22.39 -22.57
N GLY A 182 -2.70 -22.21 -23.23
CA GLY A 182 -3.86 -23.12 -23.14
C GLY A 182 -5.18 -22.35 -23.10
N GLU A 183 -6.17 -22.84 -22.34
CA GLU A 183 -7.50 -22.20 -22.28
C GLU A 183 -7.50 -20.74 -21.82
N ASN A 184 -6.53 -20.36 -20.98
CA ASN A 184 -6.38 -19.01 -20.43
C ASN A 184 -5.65 -18.04 -21.38
N TYR A 185 -5.13 -18.53 -22.50
CA TYR A 185 -4.29 -17.75 -23.42
C TYR A 185 -5.09 -16.68 -24.16
N GLY A 186 -4.74 -15.42 -24.00
CA GLY A 186 -5.30 -14.30 -24.75
C GLY A 186 -4.74 -14.28 -26.17
N ALA A 187 -5.53 -14.70 -27.15
CA ALA A 187 -5.19 -14.61 -28.56
C ALA A 187 -5.91 -13.43 -29.22
N VAL A 188 -5.20 -12.68 -30.07
CA VAL A 188 -5.86 -11.79 -31.05
C VAL A 188 -6.77 -12.65 -31.93
N LYS A 189 -8.05 -12.26 -32.02
CA LYS A 189 -9.09 -12.93 -32.81
C LYS A 189 -9.35 -12.21 -34.13
N MET A 190 -9.30 -10.88 -34.07
CA MET A 190 -9.55 -9.99 -35.19
C MET A 190 -8.86 -8.64 -34.90
N THR A 191 -8.46 -7.94 -35.96
CA THR A 191 -8.10 -6.52 -35.94
C THR A 191 -8.93 -5.77 -36.97
N SER A 192 -8.87 -4.43 -36.96
CA SER A 192 -9.51 -3.58 -37.99
C SER A 192 -9.08 -3.91 -39.43
N SER A 193 -7.87 -4.45 -39.63
CA SER A 193 -7.38 -4.91 -40.94
C SER A 193 -7.94 -6.29 -41.35
N GLY A 194 -8.72 -6.93 -40.46
CA GLY A 194 -9.38 -8.21 -40.68
C GLY A 194 -8.49 -9.44 -40.43
N ASP A 195 -7.33 -9.28 -39.79
CA ASP A 195 -6.41 -10.36 -39.49
C ASP A 195 -6.21 -10.61 -37.97
N SER A 196 -5.08 -11.20 -37.55
CA SER A 196 -4.81 -11.59 -36.15
C SER A 196 -3.44 -11.09 -35.64
N SER A 197 -2.90 -10.03 -36.24
CA SER A 197 -1.58 -9.46 -35.97
C SER A 197 -1.67 -7.93 -35.87
N ILE A 198 -1.69 -7.41 -34.64
CA ILE A 198 -1.81 -5.97 -34.37
C ILE A 198 -0.70 -5.17 -35.08
N ALA A 199 -1.09 -4.37 -36.07
CA ALA A 199 -0.20 -3.53 -36.86
C ALA A 199 -0.43 -2.03 -36.60
N THR A 200 0.45 -1.15 -37.10
CA THR A 200 0.36 0.31 -36.87
C THR A 200 -0.78 0.99 -37.64
N ASP A 201 -1.27 0.32 -38.68
CA ASP A 201 -2.45 0.66 -39.47
C ASP A 201 -3.76 0.11 -38.89
N ASP A 202 -3.73 -0.55 -37.72
CA ASP A 202 -4.94 -0.90 -36.99
C ASP A 202 -5.46 0.23 -36.08
N SER A 203 -6.77 0.47 -36.12
CA SER A 203 -7.51 1.33 -35.20
C SER A 203 -8.01 0.58 -33.96
N TRP A 204 -8.21 -0.74 -34.06
CA TRP A 204 -8.65 -1.59 -32.94
C TRP A 204 -8.14 -3.03 -33.01
N ALA A 205 -8.12 -3.70 -31.85
CA ALA A 205 -7.80 -5.12 -31.71
C ALA A 205 -8.81 -5.84 -30.80
N LEU A 206 -9.18 -7.07 -31.16
CA LEU A 206 -10.10 -7.92 -30.40
C LEU A 206 -9.36 -9.16 -29.87
N ILE A 207 -9.22 -9.27 -28.56
CA ILE A 207 -8.50 -10.34 -27.87
C ILE A 207 -9.49 -11.27 -27.15
N GLY A 208 -9.29 -12.58 -27.22
CA GLY A 208 -10.08 -13.55 -26.47
C GLY A 208 -9.38 -14.89 -26.29
N ASN A 209 -9.80 -15.65 -25.29
CA ASN A 209 -9.19 -16.94 -24.97
C ASN A 209 -9.89 -18.12 -25.68
N ALA A 210 -9.76 -19.36 -25.19
CA ALA A 210 -10.40 -20.53 -25.81
C ALA A 210 -11.71 -20.97 -25.13
N ARG A 211 -12.13 -20.32 -24.05
CA ARG A 211 -13.37 -20.66 -23.33
C ARG A 211 -14.56 -19.92 -23.92
N ALA A 212 -15.53 -20.69 -24.40
CA ALA A 212 -16.80 -20.14 -24.89
C ALA A 212 -17.66 -19.46 -23.79
N THR A 213 -17.29 -19.59 -22.50
CA THR A 213 -17.88 -18.88 -21.37
C THR A 213 -17.31 -17.49 -21.14
N ASP A 214 -16.17 -17.18 -21.76
CA ASP A 214 -15.41 -15.99 -21.45
C ASP A 214 -15.66 -14.94 -22.54
N ARG A 215 -15.98 -13.73 -22.11
CA ARG A 215 -16.20 -12.53 -22.92
C ARG A 215 -14.86 -12.06 -23.51
N PRO A 216 -14.78 -11.77 -24.82
CA PRO A 216 -13.58 -11.18 -25.41
C PRO A 216 -13.43 -9.71 -24.99
N ILE A 217 -12.21 -9.18 -25.10
CA ILE A 217 -11.89 -7.77 -24.84
C ILE A 217 -11.50 -7.11 -26.16
N GLY A 218 -12.31 -6.14 -26.58
CA GLY A 218 -11.98 -5.20 -27.64
C GLY A 218 -11.23 -3.99 -27.09
N VAL A 219 -10.25 -3.49 -27.83
CA VAL A 219 -9.46 -2.30 -27.50
C VAL A 219 -9.40 -1.38 -28.72
N VAL A 220 -9.91 -0.15 -28.59
CA VAL A 220 -9.82 0.89 -29.64
C VAL A 220 -8.71 1.86 -29.28
N LEU A 221 -7.83 2.10 -30.25
CA LEU A 221 -6.51 2.71 -30.07
C LEU A 221 -6.43 4.13 -30.66
N GLY A 222 -7.25 4.44 -31.67
CA GLY A 222 -7.29 5.74 -32.32
C GLY A 222 -7.41 5.65 -33.84
N SER A 223 -7.14 6.75 -34.52
CA SER A 223 -6.92 6.77 -35.96
C SER A 223 -5.59 6.06 -36.31
N PRO A 224 -5.57 5.25 -37.40
CA PRO A 224 -4.40 4.45 -37.77
C PRO A 224 -3.26 5.29 -38.37
N ALA A 225 -2.09 4.67 -38.54
CA ALA A 225 -0.95 5.26 -39.25
C ALA A 225 -1.35 5.72 -40.68
N PRO A 226 -0.77 6.81 -41.22
CA PRO A 226 0.46 7.48 -40.79
C PRO A 226 0.26 8.72 -39.88
N PHE A 227 -0.86 8.83 -39.15
CA PHE A 227 -1.13 9.95 -38.25
C PHE A 227 -0.12 10.03 -37.08
N GLU A 228 0.25 11.25 -36.63
CA GLU A 228 1.45 11.49 -35.81
C GLU A 228 1.46 10.72 -34.47
N GLY A 229 0.34 10.70 -33.75
CA GLY A 229 0.17 9.93 -32.51
C GLY A 229 -0.66 8.66 -32.66
N ALA A 230 -0.77 8.11 -33.88
CA ALA A 230 -1.28 6.77 -34.12
C ALA A 230 -0.42 5.71 -33.39
N LEU A 231 -0.90 4.46 -33.36
CA LEU A 231 -0.16 3.34 -32.79
C LEU A 231 1.22 3.20 -33.46
N GLN A 232 2.29 3.26 -32.66
CA GLN A 232 3.68 3.12 -33.11
C GLN A 232 4.17 1.66 -33.09
N GLY A 233 3.43 0.77 -32.41
CA GLY A 233 3.71 -0.66 -32.29
C GLY A 233 3.21 -1.23 -30.96
N THR A 234 3.57 -2.49 -30.70
CA THR A 234 3.23 -3.18 -29.45
C THR A 234 4.47 -3.64 -28.68
N GLY A 235 4.36 -3.60 -27.35
CA GLY A 235 5.38 -4.04 -26.41
C GLY A 235 4.82 -4.96 -25.33
N ASN A 236 5.69 -5.54 -24.52
CA ASN A 236 5.32 -6.39 -23.39
C ASN A 236 5.12 -5.54 -22.12
N GLN A 237 3.87 -5.24 -21.78
CA GLN A 237 3.49 -4.44 -20.59
C GLN A 237 3.89 -5.13 -19.26
N GLN A 238 4.19 -6.43 -19.29
CA GLN A 238 4.66 -7.19 -18.12
C GLN A 238 6.20 -7.16 -17.99
N LYS A 239 6.93 -6.52 -18.91
CA LYS A 239 8.38 -6.28 -18.80
C LYS A 239 8.64 -4.76 -18.80
N ASP A 240 9.43 -4.23 -19.73
CA ASP A 240 9.39 -2.80 -20.11
C ASP A 240 8.87 -2.74 -21.56
N PRO A 241 7.67 -2.20 -21.81
CA PRO A 241 7.06 -2.21 -23.13
C PRO A 241 7.82 -1.36 -24.17
N PHE A 242 8.68 -0.43 -23.74
CA PHE A 242 9.47 0.40 -24.65
C PHE A 242 10.76 -0.27 -25.14
N THR A 243 11.20 -1.35 -24.48
CA THR A 243 12.40 -2.11 -24.86
C THR A 243 12.16 -3.58 -25.16
N THR A 244 11.04 -4.15 -24.69
CA THR A 244 10.68 -5.56 -24.89
C THR A 244 9.47 -5.66 -25.82
N PRO A 245 9.63 -6.16 -27.06
CA PRO A 245 8.51 -6.40 -27.97
C PRO A 245 7.46 -7.35 -27.38
N LEU A 246 6.20 -7.21 -27.83
CA LEU A 246 5.17 -8.21 -27.54
C LEU A 246 5.53 -9.54 -28.23
N ALA A 247 5.43 -10.66 -27.51
CA ALA A 247 5.65 -11.98 -28.09
C ALA A 247 4.44 -12.43 -28.92
N THR A 248 4.66 -13.28 -29.92
CA THR A 248 3.58 -13.84 -30.77
C THR A 248 3.03 -15.19 -30.28
N SER A 249 3.66 -15.78 -29.26
CA SER A 249 3.23 -17.02 -28.60
C SER A 249 3.85 -17.15 -27.20
N GLY A 250 3.45 -18.17 -26.44
CA GLY A 250 3.94 -18.39 -25.07
C GLY A 250 3.20 -17.54 -24.02
N ASN A 251 3.69 -17.55 -22.78
CA ASN A 251 3.13 -16.74 -21.69
C ASN A 251 3.23 -15.24 -21.98
N ASP A 252 4.35 -14.79 -22.56
CA ASP A 252 4.64 -13.37 -22.83
C ASP A 252 3.66 -12.70 -23.82
N ALA A 253 2.99 -13.47 -24.67
CA ALA A 253 2.03 -12.97 -25.65
C ALA A 253 0.67 -12.55 -25.05
N ASN A 254 0.46 -12.77 -23.74
CA ASN A 254 -0.73 -12.30 -23.03
C ASN A 254 -0.65 -10.82 -22.59
N PHE A 255 0.52 -10.18 -22.68
CA PHE A 255 0.86 -8.94 -21.97
C PHE A 255 0.91 -7.70 -22.88
N TYR A 256 -0.19 -7.43 -23.58
CA TYR A 256 -0.35 -6.34 -24.54
C TYR A 256 -0.03 -4.96 -23.94
N GLY A 257 0.96 -4.27 -24.51
CA GLY A 257 1.19 -2.84 -24.34
C GLY A 257 1.10 -2.12 -25.70
N PHE A 258 0.18 -1.17 -25.83
CA PHE A 258 -0.08 -0.41 -27.05
C PHE A 258 0.63 0.95 -26.98
N ILE A 259 1.63 1.16 -27.84
CA ILE A 259 2.59 2.25 -27.72
C ILE A 259 2.21 3.42 -28.62
N HIS A 260 2.04 4.61 -28.03
CA HIS A 260 1.93 5.88 -28.72
C HIS A 260 3.16 6.75 -28.42
N ARG A 261 3.50 7.67 -29.33
CA ARG A 261 4.52 8.70 -29.14
C ARG A 261 3.88 10.08 -29.29
N LEU A 262 4.24 10.99 -28.40
CA LEU A 262 3.83 12.39 -28.42
C LEU A 262 5.07 13.27 -28.42
N THR A 263 5.06 14.36 -29.19
CA THR A 263 5.98 15.50 -29.00
C THR A 263 5.18 16.66 -28.42
N ILE A 264 5.67 17.25 -27.33
CA ILE A 264 4.92 18.24 -26.55
C ILE A 264 5.77 19.49 -26.34
N GLU A 265 5.36 20.59 -26.96
CA GLU A 265 6.01 21.90 -26.84
C GLU A 265 5.94 22.46 -25.40
N PRO A 266 6.86 23.37 -25.00
CA PRO A 266 6.85 24.00 -23.69
C PRO A 266 5.50 24.62 -23.34
N GLY A 267 4.93 24.24 -22.19
CA GLY A 267 3.64 24.74 -21.72
C GLY A 267 2.41 24.12 -22.38
N HIS A 268 2.54 23.30 -23.43
CA HIS A 268 1.41 22.71 -24.14
C HIS A 268 0.89 21.42 -23.48
N THR A 269 -0.35 21.05 -23.81
CA THR A 269 -0.99 19.78 -23.44
C THR A 269 -1.27 18.94 -24.70
N LYS A 270 -1.02 17.63 -24.60
CA LYS A 270 -1.40 16.60 -25.59
C LYS A 270 -2.13 15.48 -24.84
N SER A 271 -3.12 14.82 -25.46
CA SER A 271 -3.92 13.76 -24.81
C SER A 271 -4.17 12.55 -25.71
N LEU A 272 -4.55 11.43 -25.07
CA LEU A 272 -4.84 10.15 -25.71
C LEU A 272 -6.20 9.64 -25.21
N ALA A 273 -7.15 9.39 -26.13
CA ALA A 273 -8.43 8.75 -25.80
C ALA A 273 -8.47 7.33 -26.35
N ARG A 274 -8.70 6.34 -25.48
CA ARG A 274 -8.71 4.91 -25.80
C ARG A 274 -9.92 4.23 -25.18
N TYR A 275 -10.40 3.14 -25.77
CA TYR A 275 -11.58 2.42 -25.28
C TYR A 275 -11.27 0.95 -25.02
N VAL A 276 -11.89 0.38 -23.98
CA VAL A 276 -11.86 -1.05 -23.66
C VAL A 276 -13.30 -1.54 -23.53
N LEU A 277 -13.66 -2.57 -24.27
CA LEU A 277 -15.03 -3.08 -24.39
C LEU A 277 -15.06 -4.59 -24.12
N ALA A 278 -15.96 -5.05 -23.25
CA ALA A 278 -16.16 -6.48 -23.02
C ALA A 278 -17.31 -7.00 -23.89
N GLY A 279 -16.99 -7.84 -24.86
CA GLY A 279 -17.93 -8.43 -25.80
C GLY A 279 -18.88 -9.44 -25.17
N GLU A 280 -19.78 -10.00 -25.98
CA GLU A 280 -20.61 -11.15 -25.58
C GLU A 280 -19.88 -12.49 -25.78
N THR A 281 -20.34 -13.52 -25.07
CA THR A 281 -19.70 -14.85 -25.05
C THR A 281 -19.95 -15.65 -26.33
N GLY A 282 -18.92 -16.30 -26.86
CA GLY A 282 -19.01 -17.21 -28.01
C GLY A 282 -18.85 -16.54 -29.38
N GLU A 283 -18.98 -17.34 -30.45
CA GLU A 283 -18.59 -16.96 -31.82
C GLU A 283 -19.41 -15.78 -32.39
N ALA A 284 -20.73 -15.80 -32.24
CA ALA A 284 -21.57 -14.65 -32.63
C ALA A 284 -21.26 -13.38 -31.80
N GLY A 285 -20.82 -13.56 -30.55
CA GLY A 285 -20.35 -12.48 -29.69
C GLY A 285 -19.06 -11.85 -30.22
N LEU A 286 -18.13 -12.64 -30.78
CA LEU A 286 -16.92 -12.10 -31.42
C LEU A 286 -17.26 -11.21 -32.63
N THR A 287 -18.13 -11.66 -33.53
CA THR A 287 -18.56 -10.84 -34.70
C THR A 287 -19.25 -9.55 -34.24
N GLN A 288 -20.25 -9.65 -33.36
CA GLN A 288 -20.92 -8.46 -32.82
C GLN A 288 -19.95 -7.49 -32.12
N THR A 289 -18.89 -8.02 -31.49
CA THR A 289 -17.86 -7.19 -30.86
C THR A 289 -16.99 -6.49 -31.89
N ALA A 290 -16.61 -7.14 -32.99
CA ALA A 290 -15.91 -6.50 -34.11
C ALA A 290 -16.77 -5.39 -34.73
N ASP A 291 -18.03 -5.67 -35.07
CA ASP A 291 -18.99 -4.67 -35.59
C ASP A 291 -19.09 -3.44 -34.67
N SER A 292 -19.06 -3.65 -33.35
CA SER A 292 -19.12 -2.61 -32.32
C SER A 292 -17.81 -1.82 -32.16
N LEU A 293 -16.67 -2.42 -32.50
CA LEU A 293 -15.35 -1.76 -32.49
C LEU A 293 -15.15 -0.94 -33.76
N ASP A 294 -15.57 -1.43 -34.92
CA ASP A 294 -15.61 -0.67 -36.17
C ASP A 294 -16.48 0.58 -36.01
N GLN A 295 -17.72 0.43 -35.51
CA GLN A 295 -18.61 1.57 -35.27
C GLN A 295 -17.99 2.61 -34.31
N LEU A 296 -17.26 2.17 -33.28
CA LEU A 296 -16.60 3.03 -32.30
C LEU A 296 -15.28 3.64 -32.81
N ALA A 297 -14.63 3.03 -33.80
CA ALA A 297 -13.47 3.57 -34.48
C ALA A 297 -13.85 4.60 -35.56
N GLU A 298 -14.96 4.39 -36.26
CA GLU A 298 -15.53 5.38 -37.19
C GLU A 298 -16.18 6.57 -36.46
N ASN A 299 -16.87 6.31 -35.34
CA ASN A 299 -17.66 7.30 -34.60
C ASN A 299 -17.31 7.24 -33.08
N PRO A 300 -16.14 7.76 -32.68
CA PRO A 300 -15.69 7.70 -31.29
C PRO A 300 -16.59 8.48 -30.32
N ASP A 301 -16.89 7.85 -29.18
CA ASP A 301 -17.74 8.40 -28.13
C ASP A 301 -16.98 9.35 -27.19
N PHE A 302 -16.88 10.62 -27.62
CA PHE A 302 -16.34 11.71 -26.83
C PHE A 302 -17.39 12.43 -25.96
N ALA A 303 -18.51 11.76 -25.60
CA ALA A 303 -19.33 12.21 -24.48
C ALA A 303 -18.47 12.32 -23.20
N GLU A 304 -18.84 13.24 -22.31
CA GLU A 304 -18.05 13.63 -21.12
C GLU A 304 -16.60 14.06 -21.43
N LEU A 305 -16.35 14.66 -22.61
CA LEU A 305 -15.18 15.51 -22.87
C LEU A 305 -15.62 16.92 -23.27
N THR A 306 -14.91 17.92 -22.76
CA THR A 306 -15.05 19.31 -23.23
C THR A 306 -14.45 19.48 -24.63
N PRO A 307 -14.88 20.47 -25.43
CA PRO A 307 -14.26 20.78 -26.72
C PRO A 307 -12.74 21.00 -26.63
N ALA A 308 -12.26 21.60 -25.53
CA ALA A 308 -10.84 21.79 -25.30
C ALA A 308 -10.09 20.45 -25.11
N GLN A 309 -10.63 19.51 -24.33
CA GLN A 309 -10.06 18.17 -24.19
C GLN A 309 -10.03 17.39 -25.51
N VAL A 310 -11.06 17.53 -26.35
CA VAL A 310 -11.08 16.94 -27.70
C VAL A 310 -10.00 17.56 -28.59
N CYS A 311 -9.82 18.88 -28.54
CA CYS A 311 -8.78 19.59 -29.30
C CYS A 311 -7.33 19.22 -28.95
N THR A 312 -7.05 18.64 -27.78
CA THR A 312 -5.71 18.14 -27.44
C THR A 312 -5.47 16.67 -27.84
N LEU A 313 -6.49 15.96 -28.34
CA LEU A 313 -6.37 14.56 -28.74
C LEU A 313 -5.31 14.39 -29.83
N SER A 314 -4.43 13.44 -29.60
CA SER A 314 -3.23 13.22 -30.40
C SER A 314 -3.19 11.86 -31.08
N ASN A 315 -4.12 10.97 -30.75
CA ASN A 315 -4.35 9.68 -31.42
C ASN A 315 -5.62 9.65 -32.28
N TRP A 316 -6.28 10.79 -32.52
CA TRP A 316 -7.47 10.87 -33.37
C TRP A 316 -7.31 11.99 -34.41
N ASP A 317 -7.56 11.67 -35.68
CA ASP A 317 -7.62 12.69 -36.74
C ASP A 317 -8.96 13.42 -36.66
N LEU A 318 -8.93 14.55 -35.94
CA LEU A 318 -10.08 15.42 -35.71
C LEU A 318 -10.72 15.96 -37.01
N SER A 319 -10.02 15.92 -38.15
CA SER A 319 -10.57 16.38 -39.43
C SER A 319 -11.52 15.38 -40.10
N ASN A 320 -11.45 14.09 -39.71
CA ASN A 320 -12.36 13.05 -40.19
C ASN A 320 -13.58 12.83 -39.27
N LEU A 321 -13.64 13.51 -38.11
CA LEU A 321 -14.74 13.35 -37.16
C LEU A 321 -16.01 14.07 -37.63
N THR A 322 -17.08 13.31 -37.83
CA THR A 322 -18.37 13.82 -38.31
C THR A 322 -18.91 14.95 -37.43
N GLY A 323 -18.93 16.18 -37.97
CA GLY A 323 -19.49 17.36 -37.31
C GLY A 323 -18.51 18.11 -36.40
N PHE A 324 -17.23 17.74 -36.36
CA PHE A 324 -16.22 18.48 -35.61
C PHE A 324 -15.62 19.64 -36.43
N ASP A 325 -15.52 20.83 -35.83
CA ASP A 325 -14.83 21.98 -36.45
C ASP A 325 -13.38 22.05 -35.96
N SER A 326 -12.45 21.53 -36.76
CA SER A 326 -11.01 21.57 -36.45
C SER A 326 -10.44 22.99 -36.35
N ALA A 327 -11.09 24.03 -36.92
CA ALA A 327 -10.66 25.41 -36.75
C ALA A 327 -10.87 25.92 -35.31
N ALA A 328 -11.82 25.36 -34.56
CA ALA A 328 -12.06 25.70 -33.16
C ALA A 328 -10.90 25.31 -32.23
N CYS A 329 -9.97 24.47 -32.69
CA CYS A 329 -8.80 24.05 -31.92
C CYS A 329 -7.57 24.96 -32.07
N ALA A 330 -7.60 25.98 -32.95
CA ALA A 330 -6.42 26.79 -33.28
C ALA A 330 -5.76 27.47 -32.05
N ASP A 331 -6.56 27.89 -31.07
CA ASP A 331 -6.09 28.55 -29.84
C ASP A 331 -5.91 27.58 -28.65
N VAL A 332 -6.32 26.30 -28.78
CA VAL A 332 -6.31 25.33 -27.68
C VAL A 332 -4.94 24.63 -27.58
N THR A 333 -3.98 25.30 -26.95
CA THR A 333 -2.62 24.78 -26.74
C THR A 333 -2.42 24.03 -25.43
N ARG A 334 -3.24 24.30 -24.41
CA ARG A 334 -3.08 23.79 -23.03
C ARG A 334 -4.45 23.55 -22.37
N LEU A 335 -4.56 22.52 -21.54
CA LEU A 335 -5.70 22.31 -20.64
C LEU A 335 -5.42 22.89 -19.25
N ASP A 336 -6.48 23.37 -18.58
CA ASP A 336 -6.44 23.54 -17.13
C ASP A 336 -6.52 22.14 -16.47
N ILE A 337 -5.57 21.83 -15.61
CA ILE A 337 -5.41 20.50 -14.99
C ILE A 337 -5.00 20.63 -13.52
N PRO A 338 -5.46 19.72 -12.63
CA PRO A 338 -5.09 19.75 -11.22
C PRO A 338 -3.57 19.69 -11.02
N ALA A 339 -3.01 20.61 -10.23
CA ALA A 339 -1.58 20.61 -9.92
C ALA A 339 -1.11 19.28 -9.29
N ALA A 340 0.14 18.90 -9.53
CA ALA A 340 0.76 17.79 -8.82
C ALA A 340 1.05 18.16 -7.35
N PRO A 341 1.11 17.17 -6.42
CA PRO A 341 1.59 17.39 -5.07
C PRO A 341 3.04 17.87 -5.06
N ALA A 342 3.42 18.62 -4.01
CA ALA A 342 4.80 19.02 -3.80
C ALA A 342 5.69 17.77 -3.60
N VAL A 343 6.69 17.60 -4.45
CA VAL A 343 7.67 16.51 -4.33
C VAL A 343 8.56 16.78 -3.10
N PRO A 344 8.77 15.80 -2.20
CA PRO A 344 9.71 15.96 -1.09
C PRO A 344 11.12 16.31 -1.59
N PRO A 345 11.86 17.19 -0.90
CA PRO A 345 13.21 17.56 -1.33
C PRO A 345 14.15 16.36 -1.19
N MET A 346 14.95 16.08 -2.22
CA MET A 346 15.84 14.90 -2.32
C MET A 346 17.14 15.06 -1.53
N VAL A 347 17.01 15.48 -0.26
CA VAL A 347 18.11 15.94 0.60
C VAL A 347 18.07 15.28 1.96
N THR A 348 19.22 15.15 2.60
CA THR A 348 19.34 14.72 4.01
C THR A 348 20.12 15.75 4.80
N THR A 349 19.74 15.95 6.06
CA THR A 349 20.50 16.78 7.01
C THR A 349 21.35 15.94 7.97
N SER A 350 21.50 14.63 7.72
CA SER A 350 22.56 13.79 8.32
C SER A 350 23.78 13.70 7.39
N PRO A 351 25.02 13.87 7.90
CA PRO A 351 26.24 13.74 7.08
C PRO A 351 26.66 12.27 6.84
N TYR A 352 25.92 11.30 7.38
CA TYR A 352 26.28 9.88 7.31
C TYR A 352 25.40 9.12 6.30
N ASP A 353 26.03 8.51 5.29
CA ASP A 353 25.32 7.65 4.33
C ASP A 353 25.08 6.24 4.89
N VAL A 354 23.82 5.83 4.88
CA VAL A 354 23.31 4.53 5.35
C VAL A 354 23.09 3.52 4.21
N ILE A 355 23.26 3.93 2.94
CA ILE A 355 23.01 3.06 1.78
C ILE A 355 23.89 1.81 1.85
N ASN A 356 23.24 0.65 1.80
CA ASN A 356 23.87 -0.68 1.78
C ASN A 356 24.80 -1.03 2.96
N LYS A 357 25.00 -0.16 3.95
CA LYS A 357 25.80 -0.42 5.16
C LYS A 357 25.33 -1.71 5.87
N SER A 358 26.27 -2.53 6.35
CA SER A 358 25.93 -3.60 7.29
C SER A 358 25.74 -3.05 8.71
N ILE A 359 25.11 -3.84 9.58
CA ILE A 359 24.99 -3.52 11.01
C ILE A 359 26.37 -3.43 11.66
N GLU A 360 27.28 -4.34 11.29
CA GLU A 360 28.69 -4.33 11.71
C GLU A 360 29.37 -2.99 11.38
N GLN A 361 29.29 -2.53 10.13
CA GLN A 361 29.86 -1.23 9.72
C GLN A 361 29.29 -0.04 10.49
N MET A 362 27.99 -0.07 10.82
CA MET A 362 27.37 1.00 11.62
C MET A 362 27.79 0.96 13.09
N GLN A 363 28.04 -0.21 13.68
CA GLN A 363 28.65 -0.31 15.01
C GLN A 363 30.09 0.21 14.97
N ASP A 364 30.90 -0.27 14.02
CA ASP A 364 32.29 0.13 13.81
C ASP A 364 32.44 1.66 13.68
N ASP A 365 31.56 2.31 12.91
CA ASP A 365 31.61 3.76 12.70
C ASP A 365 31.09 4.54 13.93
N MET A 366 30.16 3.99 14.73
CA MET A 366 29.77 4.56 16.03
C MET A 366 30.87 4.42 17.08
N GLU A 367 31.55 3.28 17.17
CA GLU A 367 32.61 3.03 18.16
C GLU A 367 33.88 3.84 17.88
N LYS A 368 34.16 4.14 16.61
CA LYS A 368 35.23 5.07 16.19
C LYS A 368 34.85 6.55 16.33
N GLY A 369 33.60 6.87 16.69
CA GLY A 369 33.10 8.25 16.79
C GLY A 369 32.95 8.96 15.43
N ILE A 370 32.85 8.21 14.33
CA ILE A 370 32.61 8.73 12.97
C ILE A 370 31.15 9.17 12.81
N THR A 371 30.23 8.51 13.52
CA THR A 371 28.79 8.79 13.48
C THR A 371 28.14 8.47 14.85
N THR A 372 26.84 8.73 14.96
CA THR A 372 26.01 8.41 16.14
C THR A 372 24.75 7.64 15.73
N SER A 373 24.09 7.00 16.69
CA SER A 373 22.77 6.40 16.46
C SER A 373 21.76 7.45 16.01
N GLU A 374 21.80 8.67 16.57
CA GLU A 374 20.99 9.80 16.09
C GLU A 374 21.24 10.08 14.60
N ALA A 375 22.49 10.21 14.17
CA ALA A 375 22.83 10.52 12.78
C ALA A 375 22.44 9.38 11.81
N ILE A 376 22.65 8.12 12.19
CA ILE A 376 22.21 6.93 11.43
C ILE A 376 20.67 6.92 11.32
N THR A 377 19.97 7.08 12.44
CA THR A 377 18.50 7.07 12.49
C THR A 377 17.92 8.21 11.66
N LYS A 378 18.52 9.40 11.74
CA LYS A 378 18.11 10.56 10.95
C LYS A 378 18.31 10.34 9.45
N ALA A 379 19.44 9.77 9.02
CA ALA A 379 19.66 9.44 7.61
C ALA A 379 18.60 8.46 7.09
N TYR A 380 18.21 7.45 7.87
CA TYR A 380 17.10 6.55 7.51
C TYR A 380 15.73 7.27 7.45
N LEU A 381 15.41 8.14 8.41
CA LEU A 381 14.15 8.91 8.43
C LEU A 381 14.04 9.89 7.25
N ASP A 382 15.12 10.61 6.93
CA ASP A 382 15.19 11.51 5.77
C ASP A 382 14.92 10.73 4.46
N ARG A 383 15.44 9.49 4.35
CA ARG A 383 15.18 8.59 3.21
C ARG A 383 13.76 8.08 3.12
N ILE A 384 13.13 7.72 4.24
CA ILE A 384 11.70 7.36 4.28
C ILE A 384 10.87 8.55 3.77
N LYS A 385 11.13 9.76 4.28
CA LYS A 385 10.45 11.00 3.87
C LYS A 385 10.59 11.29 2.36
N ALA A 386 11.75 11.03 1.78
CA ALA A 386 12.05 11.34 0.38
C ALA A 386 11.58 10.28 -0.64
N TYR A 387 11.43 9.01 -0.24
CA TYR A 387 11.18 7.91 -1.18
C TYR A 387 9.98 7.02 -0.86
N ASP A 388 9.52 6.91 0.39
CA ASP A 388 8.43 5.98 0.75
C ASP A 388 7.04 6.56 0.47
N PHE A 389 6.90 7.89 0.55
CA PHE A 389 5.64 8.62 0.36
C PHE A 389 5.54 9.29 -1.03
N GLY A 390 4.37 9.89 -1.30
CA GLY A 390 4.06 10.54 -2.57
C GLY A 390 3.61 9.57 -3.66
N GLN A 391 3.18 10.11 -4.80
CA GLN A 391 2.48 9.37 -5.87
C GLN A 391 3.24 8.14 -6.37
N LEU A 392 4.55 8.28 -6.58
CA LEU A 392 5.44 7.20 -7.00
C LEU A 392 6.35 6.75 -5.83
N GLY A 393 5.78 6.66 -4.64
CA GLY A 393 6.43 6.14 -3.44
C GLY A 393 6.53 4.60 -3.43
N PHE A 394 7.22 4.08 -2.41
CA PHE A 394 7.32 2.64 -2.13
C PHE A 394 6.26 2.12 -1.13
N HIS A 395 5.71 3.01 -0.29
CA HIS A 395 4.62 2.72 0.65
C HIS A 395 4.87 1.51 1.57
N SER A 396 6.10 1.42 2.09
CA SER A 396 6.57 0.38 2.98
C SER A 396 6.28 0.64 4.46
N PHE A 397 6.01 1.87 4.90
CA PHE A 397 5.66 2.21 6.29
C PHE A 397 4.19 2.66 6.45
N LEU A 398 3.41 1.92 7.25
CA LEU A 398 2.09 2.37 7.72
C LEU A 398 2.19 3.42 8.84
N HIS A 399 3.27 3.38 9.63
CA HIS A 399 3.54 4.35 10.68
C HIS A 399 5.05 4.47 10.89
N VAL A 400 5.56 5.71 10.93
CA VAL A 400 6.98 5.99 11.26
C VAL A 400 7.04 6.45 12.71
N SER A 401 7.98 5.90 13.50
CA SER A 401 8.02 6.12 14.94
C SER A 401 8.40 7.56 15.29
N GLU A 402 7.46 8.30 15.90
CA GLU A 402 7.67 9.65 16.43
C GLU A 402 8.84 9.71 17.45
N THR A 403 9.15 8.58 18.11
CA THR A 403 10.20 8.49 19.14
C THR A 403 11.54 7.96 18.62
N ALA A 404 11.70 7.66 17.31
CA ALA A 404 12.91 7.02 16.78
C ALA A 404 14.21 7.76 17.15
N ILE A 405 14.24 9.09 17.06
CA ILE A 405 15.41 9.91 17.45
C ILE A 405 15.63 9.91 18.97
N GLN A 406 14.58 9.80 19.78
CA GLN A 406 14.69 9.67 21.24
C GLN A 406 15.27 8.31 21.65
N GLN A 407 14.82 7.23 21.00
CA GLN A 407 15.37 5.89 21.15
C GLN A 407 16.87 5.87 20.76
N ALA A 408 17.22 6.54 19.68
CA ALA A 408 18.60 6.67 19.20
C ALA A 408 19.50 7.42 20.20
N LYS A 409 19.04 8.56 20.73
CA LYS A 409 19.74 9.31 21.79
C LYS A 409 19.95 8.50 23.05
N ALA A 410 18.98 7.69 23.44
CA ALA A 410 19.12 6.78 24.58
C ALA A 410 20.18 5.69 24.32
N ALA A 411 20.30 5.18 23.10
CA ALA A 411 21.37 4.25 22.73
C ALA A 411 22.75 4.90 22.69
N ASP A 412 22.87 6.12 22.16
CA ASP A 412 24.12 6.90 22.19
C ASP A 412 24.57 7.23 23.63
N GLN A 413 23.62 7.52 24.53
CA GLN A 413 23.91 7.71 25.95
C GLN A 413 24.33 6.41 26.62
N ALA A 414 23.63 5.30 26.38
CA ALA A 414 24.01 3.99 26.91
C ALA A 414 25.40 3.55 26.43
N ARG A 415 25.80 3.89 25.19
CA ARG A 415 27.16 3.64 24.67
C ARG A 415 28.22 4.44 25.44
N LYS A 416 27.95 5.72 25.76
CA LYS A 416 28.84 6.55 26.62
C LYS A 416 28.95 6.01 28.05
N GLU A 417 27.89 5.35 28.54
CA GLU A 417 27.87 4.64 29.83
C GLU A 417 28.54 3.25 29.78
N GLY A 418 29.06 2.84 28.61
CA GLY A 418 29.81 1.59 28.44
C GLY A 418 28.96 0.37 28.03
N LYS A 419 27.69 0.54 27.66
CA LYS A 419 26.90 -0.53 27.03
C LYS A 419 27.43 -0.79 25.62
N THR A 420 27.63 -2.07 25.29
CA THR A 420 27.97 -2.55 23.95
C THR A 420 26.88 -3.52 23.44
N GLY A 421 26.94 -3.89 22.17
CA GLY A 421 26.04 -4.88 21.56
C GLY A 421 25.70 -4.55 20.12
N GLN A 422 25.60 -5.57 19.26
CA GLN A 422 25.54 -5.40 17.81
C GLN A 422 24.28 -4.67 17.32
N LEU A 423 23.21 -4.66 18.10
CA LEU A 423 21.97 -3.91 17.78
C LEU A 423 21.85 -2.55 18.50
N LEU A 424 22.82 -2.17 19.34
CA LEU A 424 22.73 -0.92 20.11
C LEU A 424 22.71 0.29 19.18
N GLY A 425 21.60 1.02 19.16
CA GLY A 425 21.40 2.20 18.32
C GLY A 425 21.10 1.91 16.85
N ILE A 426 20.78 0.66 16.49
CA ILE A 426 20.53 0.25 15.11
C ILE A 426 19.03 0.36 14.77
N PRO A 427 18.64 1.07 13.69
CA PRO A 427 17.24 1.18 13.26
C PRO A 427 16.69 -0.09 12.61
N ILE A 428 15.69 -0.69 13.26
CA ILE A 428 14.98 -1.90 12.83
C ILE A 428 13.51 -1.55 12.53
N ALA A 429 13.03 -1.94 11.35
CA ALA A 429 11.63 -1.80 10.97
C ALA A 429 10.83 -3.06 11.29
N VAL A 430 9.54 -2.95 11.64
CA VAL A 430 8.77 -4.12 12.13
C VAL A 430 7.38 -4.19 11.49
N LYS A 431 7.01 -5.35 10.95
CA LYS A 431 5.72 -5.56 10.27
C LYS A 431 4.53 -5.20 11.17
N ASP A 432 3.47 -4.59 10.63
CA ASP A 432 2.33 -4.11 11.43
C ASP A 432 1.36 -5.20 11.96
N ILE A 433 1.89 -6.37 12.28
CA ILE A 433 1.26 -7.41 13.09
C ILE A 433 2.04 -7.70 14.37
N TYR A 434 3.21 -7.09 14.57
CA TYR A 434 3.92 -7.11 15.85
C TYR A 434 3.36 -6.02 16.77
N ASP A 435 3.05 -6.38 18.01
CA ASP A 435 2.63 -5.45 19.05
C ASP A 435 3.77 -4.52 19.48
N THR A 436 3.42 -3.24 19.60
CA THR A 436 4.30 -2.14 20.03
C THR A 436 3.53 -1.30 21.03
N LYS A 437 4.08 -1.06 22.22
CA LYS A 437 3.37 -0.28 23.26
C LYS A 437 3.24 1.22 22.91
N ASP A 438 4.06 1.69 21.99
CA ASP A 438 4.28 3.09 21.63
C ASP A 438 3.79 3.45 20.22
N MET A 439 3.28 2.50 19.44
CA MET A 439 2.75 2.69 18.08
C MET A 439 1.56 1.75 17.83
N PRO A 440 0.58 2.11 16.97
CA PRO A 440 -0.52 1.23 16.61
C PRO A 440 -0.06 -0.14 16.08
N THR A 441 -0.89 -1.17 16.22
CA THR A 441 -0.73 -2.46 15.51
C THR A 441 -2.06 -2.86 14.91
N THR A 442 -2.19 -2.76 13.59
CA THR A 442 -3.51 -2.80 12.93
C THR A 442 -3.72 -4.02 12.03
N GLY A 443 -2.68 -4.83 11.83
CA GLY A 443 -2.67 -5.93 10.89
C GLY A 443 -2.75 -5.51 9.42
N GLY A 444 -2.59 -4.22 9.11
CA GLY A 444 -2.88 -3.68 7.79
C GLY A 444 -4.39 -3.57 7.51
N SER A 445 -5.25 -3.42 8.52
CA SER A 445 -6.70 -3.28 8.35
C SER A 445 -7.31 -2.08 9.06
N LYS A 446 -8.19 -1.35 8.36
CA LYS A 446 -9.03 -0.29 8.97
C LYS A 446 -9.98 -0.82 10.05
N ALA A 447 -10.20 -2.13 10.14
CA ALA A 447 -10.91 -2.73 11.27
C ALA A 447 -10.24 -2.43 12.63
N LEU A 448 -8.91 -2.30 12.66
CA LEU A 448 -8.12 -1.97 13.85
C LEU A 448 -7.52 -0.55 13.81
N GLU A 449 -8.16 0.34 13.06
CA GLU A 449 -7.85 1.77 13.04
C GLU A 449 -7.97 2.39 14.43
N GLY A 450 -6.86 2.95 14.94
CA GLY A 450 -6.76 3.49 16.30
C GLY A 450 -6.48 2.45 17.40
N TRP A 451 -6.36 1.16 17.09
CA TRP A 451 -5.93 0.15 18.07
C TRP A 451 -4.41 0.21 18.30
N GLN A 452 -4.02 0.31 19.57
CA GLN A 452 -2.64 0.31 20.03
C GLN A 452 -2.49 -0.63 21.23
N PRO A 453 -1.66 -1.69 21.13
CA PRO A 453 -1.35 -2.57 22.25
C PRO A 453 -0.71 -1.83 23.43
N LYS A 454 -0.91 -2.33 24.65
CA LYS A 454 -0.30 -1.79 25.88
C LYS A 454 1.08 -2.34 26.20
N THR A 455 1.53 -3.33 25.44
CA THR A 455 2.76 -4.08 25.66
C THR A 455 3.43 -4.36 24.33
N ASP A 456 4.76 -4.40 24.32
CA ASP A 456 5.52 -4.89 23.18
C ASP A 456 5.33 -6.40 23.00
N ALA A 457 5.36 -6.89 21.76
CA ALA A 457 5.51 -8.31 21.46
C ALA A 457 6.84 -8.85 22.02
N TYR A 458 6.96 -10.16 22.28
CA TYR A 458 8.18 -10.71 22.89
C TYR A 458 9.46 -10.35 22.11
N GLN A 459 9.44 -10.50 20.79
CA GLN A 459 10.60 -10.16 19.94
C GLN A 459 10.89 -8.65 19.91
N ILE A 460 9.87 -7.80 20.02
CA ILE A 460 10.02 -6.33 20.09
C ILE A 460 10.63 -5.92 21.42
N GLN A 461 10.16 -6.51 22.53
CA GLN A 461 10.78 -6.35 23.85
C GLN A 461 12.27 -6.72 23.80
N LYS A 462 12.62 -7.85 23.17
CA LYS A 462 14.02 -8.28 23.04
C LYS A 462 14.89 -7.38 22.18
N LEU A 463 14.39 -6.88 21.05
CA LEU A 463 15.10 -5.88 20.25
C LEU A 463 15.36 -4.59 21.05
N ARG A 464 14.38 -4.14 21.85
CA ARG A 464 14.54 -2.98 22.75
C ARG A 464 15.53 -3.25 23.90
N GLU A 465 15.55 -4.45 24.49
CA GLU A 465 16.54 -4.87 25.49
C GLU A 465 17.98 -4.84 24.91
N ALA A 466 18.14 -5.33 23.67
CA ALA A 466 19.40 -5.25 22.91
C ALA A 466 19.80 -3.80 22.54
N GLY A 467 18.89 -2.83 22.67
CA GLY A 467 19.13 -1.41 22.39
C GLY A 467 18.83 -0.98 20.96
N ALA A 468 18.08 -1.76 20.19
CA ALA A 468 17.64 -1.40 18.85
C ALA A 468 16.64 -0.23 18.86
N VAL A 469 16.72 0.60 17.84
CA VAL A 469 15.75 1.67 17.55
C VAL A 469 14.64 1.09 16.71
N ILE A 470 13.40 1.04 17.21
CA ILE A 470 12.26 0.59 16.39
C ILE A 470 11.77 1.79 15.58
N ILE A 471 12.16 1.86 14.30
CA ILE A 471 11.97 3.05 13.45
C ILE A 471 10.54 3.22 12.91
N GLY A 472 9.75 2.15 12.87
CA GLY A 472 8.34 2.23 12.45
C GLY A 472 7.68 0.88 12.17
N LYS A 473 6.37 0.95 11.94
CA LYS A 473 5.49 -0.17 11.57
C LYS A 473 5.38 -0.26 10.06
N THR A 474 5.81 -1.37 9.48
CA THR A 474 5.82 -1.58 8.03
C THR A 474 4.56 -2.26 7.50
N ASN A 475 4.18 -1.83 6.30
CA ASN A 475 3.01 -2.28 5.56
C ASN A 475 3.07 -3.78 5.26
N THR A 476 1.90 -4.39 5.13
CA THR A 476 1.72 -5.84 5.04
C THR A 476 0.54 -6.13 4.12
N SER A 477 0.46 -7.35 3.58
CA SER A 477 -0.86 -7.85 3.20
C SER A 477 -1.74 -7.88 4.46
N GLU A 478 -2.95 -7.34 4.36
CA GLU A 478 -3.92 -7.31 5.45
C GLU A 478 -4.08 -8.71 6.11
N PHE A 479 -4.00 -8.74 7.45
CA PHE A 479 -3.96 -9.93 8.31
C PHE A 479 -3.03 -11.05 7.82
N ALA A 480 -1.92 -10.65 7.21
CA ALA A 480 -0.89 -11.51 6.63
C ALA A 480 -1.38 -12.45 5.50
N ASN A 481 -2.58 -12.23 4.95
CA ASN A 481 -3.36 -13.23 4.21
C ASN A 481 -2.81 -13.57 2.80
N SER A 482 -2.28 -12.58 2.05
CA SER A 482 -1.66 -12.81 0.73
C SER A 482 -0.16 -13.12 0.83
N GLY A 483 0.28 -14.07 0.02
CA GLY A 483 1.71 -14.32 -0.25
C GLY A 483 2.24 -13.54 -1.46
N SER A 484 1.35 -12.90 -2.22
CA SER A 484 1.60 -12.50 -3.61
C SER A 484 1.72 -10.99 -3.83
N PHE A 485 1.28 -10.21 -2.85
CA PHE A 485 1.27 -8.75 -2.85
C PHE A 485 1.08 -8.28 -1.40
N SER A 486 1.47 -7.03 -1.10
CA SER A 486 1.22 -6.40 0.20
C SER A 486 0.27 -5.21 0.06
N GLU A 487 -0.98 -5.53 -0.27
CA GLU A 487 -2.15 -4.63 -0.20
C GLU A 487 -2.72 -4.63 1.24
N SER A 488 -2.88 -3.44 1.81
CA SER A 488 -3.53 -3.21 3.11
C SER A 488 -4.77 -2.32 2.97
N GLY A 489 -5.58 -2.24 4.04
CA GLY A 489 -6.72 -1.34 4.18
C GLY A 489 -6.38 0.17 4.10
N TRP A 490 -5.12 0.54 3.81
CA TRP A 490 -4.71 1.89 3.44
C TRP A 490 -4.00 1.95 2.09
N MET A 491 -2.99 1.10 1.84
CA MET A 491 -2.11 1.25 0.67
C MET A 491 -1.38 -0.03 0.23
N GLN A 492 -1.04 -0.11 -1.06
CA GLN A 492 -0.14 -1.11 -1.65
C GLN A 492 1.34 -0.79 -1.41
N THR A 493 2.12 -1.75 -0.93
CA THR A 493 3.61 -1.66 -0.99
C THR A 493 4.12 -1.94 -2.41
N TRP A 494 5.05 -1.16 -2.93
CA TRP A 494 5.67 -1.36 -4.24
C TRP A 494 7.10 -1.91 -4.13
N ASN A 495 7.53 -2.70 -5.11
CA ASN A 495 8.83 -3.37 -5.06
C ASN A 495 10.01 -2.38 -5.12
N ALA A 496 11.03 -2.60 -4.28
CA ALA A 496 12.23 -1.76 -4.20
C ALA A 496 13.12 -1.78 -5.45
N LEU A 497 13.28 -2.96 -6.07
CA LEU A 497 14.14 -3.18 -7.24
C LEU A 497 13.40 -2.93 -8.55
N TYR A 498 12.09 -3.21 -8.58
CA TYR A 498 11.27 -3.24 -9.80
C TYR A 498 9.95 -2.46 -9.60
N PRO A 499 9.93 -1.10 -9.61
CA PRO A 499 8.84 -0.30 -9.03
C PRO A 499 7.42 -0.39 -9.62
N SER A 500 7.22 -1.21 -10.66
CA SER A 500 5.92 -1.55 -11.24
C SER A 500 5.45 -2.98 -10.89
N LYS A 501 6.31 -3.79 -10.26
CA LYS A 501 6.09 -5.22 -9.94
C LYS A 501 5.72 -5.41 -8.47
N THR A 502 5.23 -6.60 -8.14
CA THR A 502 4.83 -6.93 -6.77
C THR A 502 6.00 -6.89 -5.77
N SER A 503 5.72 -6.33 -4.58
CA SER A 503 6.57 -6.47 -3.38
C SER A 503 6.56 -7.88 -2.79
N PHE A 504 5.76 -8.78 -3.38
CA PHE A 504 5.22 -9.99 -2.76
C PHE A 504 4.50 -9.70 -1.43
N GLY A 505 4.08 -10.77 -0.75
CA GLY A 505 3.42 -10.71 0.54
C GLY A 505 3.76 -11.88 1.45
N SER A 506 3.37 -11.82 2.72
CA SER A 506 2.74 -10.67 3.36
C SER A 506 3.74 -9.68 3.96
N SER A 507 5.04 -10.00 4.01
CA SER A 507 6.08 -9.12 4.58
C SER A 507 6.75 -8.19 3.55
N GLY A 508 5.96 -7.66 2.59
CA GLY A 508 6.48 -6.77 1.53
C GLY A 508 7.07 -5.47 2.07
N GLY A 509 6.37 -4.76 2.96
CA GLY A 509 6.89 -3.56 3.62
C GLY A 509 8.22 -3.78 4.35
N PRO A 510 8.35 -4.81 5.22
CA PRO A 510 9.62 -5.22 5.80
C PRO A 510 10.76 -5.37 4.78
N ALA A 511 10.58 -6.16 3.72
CA ALA A 511 11.64 -6.39 2.72
C ALA A 511 11.98 -5.11 1.94
N VAL A 512 10.97 -4.36 1.50
CA VAL A 512 11.16 -3.11 0.76
C VAL A 512 11.93 -2.09 1.60
N SER A 513 11.60 -1.93 2.89
CA SER A 513 12.30 -1.02 3.81
C SER A 513 13.80 -1.33 3.99
N VAL A 514 14.20 -2.61 3.84
CA VAL A 514 15.59 -3.04 3.97
C VAL A 514 16.35 -2.88 2.64
N ALA A 515 15.70 -3.17 1.51
CA ALA A 515 16.27 -3.05 0.18
C ALA A 515 16.45 -1.59 -0.28
N THR A 516 15.53 -0.69 0.09
CA THR A 516 15.65 0.76 -0.14
C THR A 516 16.60 1.45 0.84
N SER A 517 17.14 0.75 1.83
CA SER A 517 17.87 1.36 2.97
C SER A 517 17.04 2.44 3.66
N PHE A 518 15.84 2.07 4.12
CA PHE A 518 15.02 2.81 5.10
C PHE A 518 15.17 2.23 6.52
N ALA A 519 15.70 1.01 6.65
CA ALA A 519 16.11 0.41 7.91
C ALA A 519 17.38 -0.45 7.73
N ALA A 520 18.06 -0.72 8.84
CA ALA A 520 19.24 -1.59 8.85
C ALA A 520 18.86 -3.04 8.56
N ALA A 521 17.80 -3.52 9.22
CA ALA A 521 17.13 -4.80 8.99
C ALA A 521 15.65 -4.68 9.40
N ALA A 522 14.84 -5.71 9.17
CA ALA A 522 13.42 -5.70 9.52
C ALA A 522 12.90 -7.03 10.07
N MET A 523 11.79 -6.97 10.82
CA MET A 523 11.06 -8.14 11.32
C MET A 523 9.81 -8.39 10.45
N GLY A 524 9.69 -9.61 9.91
CA GLY A 524 8.56 -10.10 9.13
C GLY A 524 7.98 -11.40 9.71
N THR A 525 7.01 -12.01 9.02
CA THR A 525 6.42 -13.29 9.45
C THR A 525 6.13 -14.23 8.29
N GLN A 526 6.05 -15.54 8.58
CA GLN A 526 5.71 -16.59 7.62
C GLN A 526 4.76 -17.65 8.19
N THR A 527 3.57 -17.76 7.61
CA THR A 527 2.65 -18.90 7.76
C THR A 527 2.74 -19.88 6.58
N GLY A 528 3.02 -19.33 5.39
CA GLY A 528 3.19 -20.06 4.13
C GLY A 528 4.51 -19.66 3.47
N VAL A 529 4.49 -18.54 2.74
CA VAL A 529 5.63 -18.05 1.93
C VAL A 529 6.24 -16.73 2.45
N SER A 530 5.61 -16.14 3.47
CA SER A 530 5.63 -14.69 3.69
C SER A 530 6.93 -14.05 4.23
N LEU A 531 7.99 -14.82 4.47
CA LEU A 531 9.35 -14.30 4.63
C LEU A 531 10.16 -14.48 3.33
N TYR A 532 10.22 -15.70 2.79
CA TYR A 532 11.05 -15.99 1.61
C TYR A 532 10.57 -15.28 0.34
N ALA A 533 9.26 -15.11 0.18
CA ALA A 533 8.66 -14.48 -0.98
C ALA A 533 9.10 -13.01 -1.17
N PRO A 534 8.83 -12.08 -0.22
CA PRO A 534 9.28 -10.69 -0.33
C PRO A 534 10.80 -10.55 -0.26
N SER A 535 11.50 -11.45 0.43
CA SER A 535 12.98 -11.44 0.42
C SER A 535 13.55 -11.79 -0.95
N THR A 536 12.95 -12.74 -1.68
CA THR A 536 13.36 -13.11 -3.05
C THR A 536 13.13 -11.95 -4.02
N GLY A 537 11.93 -11.35 -4.02
CA GLY A 537 11.62 -10.22 -4.90
C GLY A 537 12.33 -8.90 -4.56
N ALA A 538 12.96 -8.80 -3.39
CA ALA A 538 13.76 -7.64 -2.98
C ALA A 538 15.27 -7.89 -3.00
N SER A 539 15.71 -9.10 -3.41
CA SER A 539 17.09 -9.59 -3.30
C SER A 539 17.68 -9.38 -1.90
N LEU A 540 17.07 -10.05 -0.92
CA LEU A 540 17.45 -10.03 0.49
C LEU A 540 17.52 -11.45 1.06
N THR A 541 18.15 -11.57 2.22
CA THR A 541 18.17 -12.82 3.00
C THR A 541 17.17 -12.77 4.16
N THR A 542 16.68 -13.94 4.57
CA THR A 542 15.81 -14.12 5.73
C THR A 542 16.02 -15.50 6.33
N PHE A 543 15.74 -15.63 7.64
CA PHE A 543 15.78 -16.91 8.35
C PHE A 543 14.44 -17.21 9.02
N ARG A 544 13.89 -18.40 8.70
CA ARG A 544 12.88 -19.07 9.52
C ARG A 544 13.60 -20.15 10.32
N GLY A 545 13.54 -20.10 11.65
CA GLY A 545 13.96 -21.21 12.50
C GLY A 545 12.92 -22.32 12.57
N THR A 546 13.28 -23.41 13.24
CA THR A 546 12.35 -24.48 13.64
C THR A 546 11.17 -23.90 14.41
N ASP A 547 9.95 -24.42 14.20
CA ASP A 547 8.78 -23.96 14.96
C ASP A 547 8.98 -24.19 16.46
N GLY A 548 9.00 -23.09 17.23
CA GLY A 548 9.40 -23.06 18.63
C GLY A 548 10.70 -22.29 18.91
N MET A 549 11.56 -22.04 17.91
CA MET A 549 12.84 -21.37 18.07
C MET A 549 12.74 -19.89 18.53
N ALA A 550 11.62 -19.23 18.22
CA ALA A 550 11.30 -17.87 18.64
C ALA A 550 9.79 -17.73 18.92
N SER A 551 9.43 -16.98 19.96
CA SER A 551 8.03 -16.77 20.37
C SER A 551 7.25 -15.93 19.35
N THR A 552 5.95 -16.21 19.26
CA THR A 552 4.97 -15.41 18.50
C THR A 552 4.03 -14.61 19.42
N ARG A 553 4.30 -14.56 20.73
CA ARG A 553 3.48 -13.78 21.68
C ARG A 553 3.51 -12.29 21.34
N GLY A 554 2.32 -11.73 21.14
CA GLY A 554 2.09 -10.37 20.68
C GLY A 554 2.31 -10.19 19.17
N VAL A 555 2.19 -11.27 18.39
CA VAL A 555 2.14 -11.21 16.92
C VAL A 555 0.75 -11.66 16.47
N MET A 556 0.07 -10.89 15.63
CA MET A 556 -1.26 -11.26 15.14
C MET A 556 -1.19 -12.56 14.33
N PRO A 557 -2.07 -13.54 14.61
CA PRO A 557 -1.95 -14.90 14.11
C PRO A 557 -2.71 -15.13 12.79
N LEU A 558 -2.26 -16.14 12.04
CA LEU A 558 -2.98 -16.70 10.89
C LEU A 558 -3.17 -18.22 11.02
N THR A 559 -2.19 -18.95 11.59
CA THR A 559 -2.31 -20.35 11.99
C THR A 559 -1.36 -20.65 13.15
N TRP A 560 -1.92 -20.75 14.36
CA TRP A 560 -1.15 -21.10 15.57
C TRP A 560 -0.39 -22.42 15.38
N GLY A 561 0.86 -22.47 15.87
CA GLY A 561 1.76 -23.62 15.70
C GLY A 561 2.29 -23.84 14.27
N GLN A 562 2.09 -22.88 13.36
CA GLN A 562 2.65 -22.83 12.01
C GLN A 562 3.17 -21.43 11.63
N ASP A 563 2.64 -20.37 12.23
CA ASP A 563 3.21 -19.01 12.14
C ASP A 563 4.63 -18.95 12.70
N TYR A 564 5.55 -18.30 11.99
CA TYR A 564 6.89 -17.95 12.47
C TYR A 564 7.13 -16.45 12.32
N ALA A 565 7.74 -15.84 13.32
CA ALA A 565 8.11 -14.42 13.38
C ALA A 565 9.64 -14.31 13.33
N GLY A 566 10.20 -13.61 12.33
CA GLY A 566 11.61 -13.73 11.98
C GLY A 566 12.22 -12.57 11.16
N PRO A 567 13.55 -12.48 11.11
CA PRO A 567 14.26 -11.34 10.52
C PRO A 567 14.41 -11.43 8.98
N ILE A 568 14.49 -10.25 8.35
CA ILE A 568 14.88 -10.00 6.96
C ILE A 568 16.01 -8.96 6.97
N ALA A 569 17.11 -9.21 6.26
CA ALA A 569 18.28 -8.32 6.25
C ALA A 569 19.04 -8.33 4.92
N ARG A 570 20.05 -7.45 4.79
CA ARG A 570 20.95 -7.41 3.63
C ARG A 570 22.02 -8.50 3.65
N THR A 571 22.44 -8.98 4.83
CA THR A 571 23.40 -10.08 4.97
C THR A 571 22.99 -11.09 6.04
N ILE A 572 23.51 -12.32 5.96
CA ILE A 572 23.27 -13.38 6.95
C ILE A 572 23.99 -13.07 8.27
N THR A 573 25.10 -12.31 8.22
CA THR A 573 25.69 -11.68 9.41
C THR A 573 24.69 -10.77 10.11
N ASP A 574 24.01 -9.87 9.38
CA ASP A 574 22.97 -9.00 9.97
C ASP A 574 21.81 -9.83 10.56
N LEU A 575 21.36 -10.91 9.89
CA LEU A 575 20.33 -11.81 10.43
C LEU A 575 20.75 -12.42 11.76
N SER A 576 22.00 -12.87 11.90
CA SER A 576 22.50 -13.52 13.12
C SER A 576 22.41 -12.61 14.34
N TYR A 577 22.62 -11.30 14.18
CA TYR A 577 22.46 -10.32 15.25
C TYR A 577 21.00 -10.16 15.70
N LEU A 578 20.05 -10.23 14.78
CA LEU A 578 18.61 -10.20 15.10
C LEU A 578 18.15 -11.52 15.74
N LEU A 579 18.68 -12.67 15.30
CA LEU A 579 18.42 -13.98 15.92
C LEU A 579 18.98 -14.06 17.35
N ASN A 580 20.17 -13.49 17.61
CA ASN A 580 20.75 -13.38 18.96
C ASN A 580 19.83 -12.65 19.95
N ALA A 581 19.05 -11.67 19.49
CA ALA A 581 18.06 -10.99 20.32
C ALA A 581 16.73 -11.77 20.42
N THR A 582 16.20 -12.27 19.30
CA THR A 582 14.78 -12.66 19.19
C THR A 582 14.49 -14.15 19.43
N THR A 583 15.50 -15.02 19.43
CA THR A 583 15.36 -16.47 19.67
C THR A 583 15.55 -16.83 21.15
N GLY A 584 15.05 -18.01 21.55
CA GLY A 584 15.08 -18.48 22.94
C GLY A 584 13.71 -18.55 23.59
N THR A 585 13.65 -19.06 24.82
CA THR A 585 12.40 -19.46 25.45
C THR A 585 11.65 -18.27 26.06
N ASP A 586 10.37 -18.16 25.71
CA ASP A 586 9.40 -17.26 26.33
C ASP A 586 8.50 -18.10 27.26
N PRO A 587 8.57 -17.95 28.59
CA PRO A 587 7.77 -18.75 29.53
C PRO A 587 6.25 -18.62 29.38
N LEU A 588 5.77 -17.67 28.57
CA LEU A 588 4.35 -17.47 28.24
C LEU A 588 3.95 -18.06 26.86
N ASP A 589 4.91 -18.54 26.05
CA ASP A 589 4.66 -19.24 24.79
C ASP A 589 5.12 -20.71 24.89
N MET A 590 4.14 -21.58 25.14
CA MET A 590 4.32 -23.03 25.31
C MET A 590 5.05 -23.72 24.15
N LEU A 591 5.11 -23.12 22.95
CA LEU A 591 5.83 -23.69 21.80
C LEU A 591 7.35 -23.51 21.92
N THR A 592 7.83 -22.62 22.79
CA THR A 592 9.24 -22.22 22.87
C THR A 592 10.05 -22.91 23.97
N GLN A 593 9.47 -23.90 24.67
CA GLN A 593 10.09 -24.57 25.81
C GLN A 593 11.44 -25.24 25.51
N GLU A 594 11.65 -25.72 24.28
CA GLU A 594 12.93 -26.31 23.84
C GLU A 594 13.96 -25.27 23.37
N ALA A 595 13.58 -24.02 23.10
CA ALA A 595 14.38 -23.08 22.31
C ALA A 595 15.80 -22.83 22.85
N ASP A 596 15.94 -22.57 24.15
CA ASP A 596 17.24 -22.34 24.79
C ASP A 596 18.11 -23.61 24.90
N GLU A 597 17.56 -24.81 24.73
CA GLU A 597 18.33 -26.06 24.64
C GLU A 597 18.81 -26.37 23.22
N LYS A 598 18.20 -25.77 22.19
CA LYS A 598 18.41 -26.13 20.77
C LYS A 598 19.12 -25.04 19.96
N ARG A 599 19.04 -23.77 20.38
CA ARG A 599 19.74 -22.67 19.72
C ARG A 599 21.22 -22.61 20.08
N PRO A 600 22.09 -22.05 19.21
CA PRO A 600 23.44 -21.69 19.61
C PRO A 600 23.41 -20.57 20.65
N SER A 601 24.41 -20.52 21.53
CA SER A 601 24.59 -19.41 22.48
C SER A 601 24.85 -18.07 21.79
N ASP A 602 25.42 -18.11 20.59
CA ASP A 602 25.61 -16.98 19.68
C ASP A 602 25.46 -17.49 18.23
N TRP A 603 24.51 -16.93 17.48
CA TRP A 603 24.26 -17.28 16.07
C TRP A 603 25.40 -16.85 15.13
N THR A 604 26.25 -15.89 15.52
CA THR A 604 27.43 -15.51 14.73
C THR A 604 28.46 -16.63 14.66
N ALA A 605 28.51 -17.51 15.67
CA ALA A 605 29.42 -18.65 15.73
C ALA A 605 29.12 -19.74 14.67
N ALA A 606 27.97 -19.67 13.99
CA ALA A 606 27.61 -20.54 12.88
C ALA A 606 28.16 -20.07 11.51
N LEU A 607 28.70 -18.85 11.42
CA LEU A 607 29.04 -18.19 10.16
C LEU A 607 30.43 -18.62 9.62
N ASP A 608 30.55 -19.89 9.23
CA ASP A 608 31.74 -20.42 8.55
C ASP A 608 31.56 -20.44 7.02
N ARG A 609 32.50 -19.82 6.28
CA ARG A 609 32.56 -19.88 4.80
C ARG A 609 32.71 -21.31 4.27
N ASN A 610 33.20 -22.24 5.09
CA ASN A 610 33.37 -23.65 4.74
C ASN A 610 32.16 -24.51 5.14
N ALA A 611 31.05 -23.95 5.65
CA ALA A 611 29.94 -24.74 6.19
C ALA A 611 29.32 -25.73 5.19
N LEU A 612 29.33 -25.42 3.88
CA LEU A 612 28.89 -26.31 2.79
C LEU A 612 29.87 -27.45 2.46
N LYS A 613 31.12 -27.36 2.90
CA LYS A 613 32.18 -28.32 2.55
C LYS A 613 31.84 -29.73 3.05
N GLY A 614 31.76 -30.67 2.12
CA GLY A 614 31.39 -32.06 2.38
C GLY A 614 29.90 -32.28 2.69
N LYS A 615 29.05 -31.24 2.64
CA LYS A 615 27.60 -31.37 2.85
C LYS A 615 26.92 -32.00 1.64
N ARG A 616 25.80 -32.65 1.88
CA ARG A 616 25.00 -33.36 0.88
C ARG A 616 23.64 -32.68 0.80
N ILE A 617 23.39 -32.02 -0.34
CA ILE A 617 22.24 -31.14 -0.54
C ILE A 617 21.25 -31.83 -1.48
N GLY A 618 20.09 -32.20 -0.96
CA GLY A 618 19.03 -32.83 -1.72
C GLY A 618 18.30 -31.84 -2.64
N TYR A 619 17.89 -32.27 -3.83
CA TYR A 619 16.97 -31.51 -4.70
C TYR A 619 15.90 -32.44 -5.30
N ILE A 620 14.70 -31.89 -5.48
CA ILE A 620 13.56 -32.59 -6.09
C ILE A 620 13.36 -31.99 -7.49
N PRO A 621 13.53 -32.74 -8.60
CA PRO A 621 13.51 -32.15 -9.95
C PRO A 621 12.24 -31.37 -10.29
N SER A 622 11.07 -31.84 -9.83
CA SER A 622 9.77 -31.19 -10.07
C SER A 622 9.54 -29.92 -9.24
N SER A 623 10.33 -29.67 -8.19
CA SER A 623 10.23 -28.44 -7.38
C SER A 623 10.76 -27.19 -8.08
N PHE A 624 11.33 -27.36 -9.28
CA PHE A 624 11.91 -26.30 -10.10
C PHE A 624 11.20 -26.15 -11.45
N VAL A 625 9.97 -26.68 -11.59
CA VAL A 625 9.17 -26.57 -12.83
C VAL A 625 7.85 -25.89 -12.47
N SER A 626 7.59 -24.71 -13.03
CA SER A 626 6.34 -23.98 -12.75
C SER A 626 5.12 -24.67 -13.36
N SER A 627 3.99 -24.49 -12.69
CA SER A 627 2.67 -24.93 -13.16
C SER A 627 1.93 -23.87 -14.01
N TYR A 628 2.50 -22.67 -14.16
CA TYR A 628 1.85 -21.52 -14.82
C TYR A 628 2.56 -21.03 -16.09
N ALA A 629 3.90 -21.01 -16.11
CA ALA A 629 4.68 -20.48 -17.23
C ALA A 629 6.02 -21.22 -17.40
N ASP A 630 6.49 -21.32 -18.64
CA ASP A 630 7.85 -21.74 -18.97
C ASP A 630 8.68 -20.48 -19.25
N ASP A 631 9.13 -19.82 -18.17
CA ASP A 631 9.88 -18.55 -18.21
C ASP A 631 11.38 -18.70 -17.86
N GLY A 632 11.83 -19.94 -17.62
CA GLY A 632 13.22 -20.26 -17.30
C GLY A 632 13.69 -19.89 -15.90
N THR A 633 12.81 -19.40 -15.00
CA THR A 633 13.20 -19.04 -13.62
C THR A 633 13.67 -20.26 -12.81
N GLY A 634 12.99 -21.40 -12.94
CA GLY A 634 13.39 -22.64 -12.26
C GLY A 634 14.73 -23.20 -12.74
N GLU A 635 14.96 -23.18 -14.05
CA GLU A 635 16.21 -23.55 -14.73
C GLU A 635 17.37 -22.63 -14.31
N ALA A 636 17.13 -21.33 -14.21
CA ALA A 636 18.11 -20.36 -13.73
C ALA A 636 18.54 -20.67 -12.28
N VAL A 637 17.60 -20.94 -11.37
CA VAL A 637 17.95 -21.36 -10.00
C VAL A 637 18.71 -22.69 -10.00
N LYS A 638 18.31 -23.69 -10.80
CA LYS A 638 19.03 -24.97 -10.91
C LYS A 638 20.47 -24.80 -11.39
N LYS A 639 20.77 -23.80 -12.23
CA LYS A 639 22.14 -23.52 -12.67
C LYS A 639 23.04 -23.14 -11.48
N HIS A 640 22.52 -22.36 -10.54
CA HIS A 640 23.22 -21.98 -9.30
C HIS A 640 23.48 -23.16 -8.33
N PHE A 641 23.13 -24.41 -8.69
CA PHE A 641 23.71 -25.58 -8.02
C PHE A 641 25.24 -25.68 -8.24
N GLU A 642 25.77 -25.04 -9.30
CA GLU A 642 27.20 -24.88 -9.52
C GLU A 642 27.88 -24.19 -8.32
N ASP A 643 27.27 -23.12 -7.76
CA ASP A 643 27.78 -22.42 -6.56
C ASP A 643 27.85 -23.32 -5.32
N LEU A 644 26.84 -24.17 -5.10
CA LEU A 644 26.83 -25.14 -3.99
C LEU A 644 27.96 -26.18 -4.13
N VAL A 645 28.24 -26.61 -5.35
CA VAL A 645 29.32 -27.58 -5.64
C VAL A 645 30.70 -26.93 -5.52
N GLU A 646 30.87 -25.68 -5.96
CA GLU A 646 32.12 -24.92 -5.79
C GLU A 646 32.42 -24.62 -4.31
N ALA A 647 31.39 -24.33 -3.50
CA ALA A 647 31.49 -24.25 -2.04
C ALA A 647 31.75 -25.63 -1.35
N GLY A 648 31.87 -26.70 -2.14
CA GLY A 648 32.32 -28.02 -1.70
C GLY A 648 31.22 -28.98 -1.27
N ALA A 649 29.95 -28.69 -1.60
CA ALA A 649 28.84 -29.61 -1.35
C ALA A 649 28.66 -30.64 -2.49
N THR A 650 27.82 -31.65 -2.25
CA THR A 650 27.41 -32.65 -3.24
C THR A 650 25.90 -32.57 -3.43
N MET A 651 25.45 -32.34 -4.67
CA MET A 651 24.02 -32.37 -5.00
C MET A 651 23.50 -33.81 -5.09
N VAL A 652 22.31 -34.07 -4.54
CA VAL A 652 21.68 -35.39 -4.48
C VAL A 652 20.25 -35.30 -5.01
N GLU A 653 19.91 -36.08 -6.03
CA GLU A 653 18.52 -36.15 -6.50
C GLU A 653 17.68 -37.02 -5.55
N ILE A 654 16.56 -36.48 -5.06
CA ILE A 654 15.69 -37.15 -4.09
C ILE A 654 14.22 -37.20 -4.54
N SER A 655 13.48 -38.20 -4.06
CA SER A 655 12.03 -38.25 -4.30
C SER A 655 11.29 -37.16 -3.52
N ALA A 656 10.11 -36.80 -3.99
CA ALA A 656 9.17 -35.98 -3.21
C ALA A 656 9.00 -36.50 -1.75
N PRO A 657 8.81 -35.61 -0.77
CA PRO A 657 8.76 -35.94 0.64
C PRO A 657 7.48 -36.67 1.05
N PRO A 658 7.51 -37.48 2.12
CA PRO A 658 6.31 -38.04 2.74
C PRO A 658 5.45 -36.96 3.40
N GLY A 659 4.13 -37.07 3.27
CA GLY A 659 3.19 -36.24 4.01
C GLY A 659 3.01 -36.73 5.46
N GLY A 660 2.83 -35.81 6.40
CA GLY A 660 2.73 -36.09 7.86
C GLY A 660 1.50 -36.86 8.35
N GLY A 661 0.74 -37.50 7.45
CA GLY A 661 -0.51 -38.19 7.76
C GLY A 661 -1.68 -37.24 8.04
N THR A 662 -2.73 -37.78 8.68
CA THR A 662 -3.96 -37.06 8.98
C THR A 662 -3.74 -35.95 10.01
N ARG A 663 -3.97 -34.69 9.61
CA ARG A 663 -4.00 -33.55 10.54
C ARG A 663 -5.14 -33.75 11.57
N PRO A 664 -4.90 -33.55 12.88
CA PRO A 664 -5.94 -33.68 13.90
C PRO A 664 -7.00 -32.58 13.80
N ALA A 665 -8.14 -32.80 14.47
CA ALA A 665 -9.26 -31.88 14.49
C ALA A 665 -9.01 -30.63 15.35
N GLY A 666 -9.75 -29.54 15.06
CA GLY A 666 -9.63 -28.24 15.74
C GLY A 666 -9.25 -27.13 14.77
N ASN A 667 -9.49 -25.87 15.15
CA ASN A 667 -9.18 -24.70 14.31
C ASN A 667 -8.00 -23.91 14.88
N ALA A 668 -6.82 -24.05 14.25
CA ALA A 668 -5.60 -23.36 14.64
C ALA A 668 -5.63 -21.84 14.35
N GLY A 669 -6.53 -21.36 13.49
CA GLY A 669 -6.78 -19.93 13.30
C GLY A 669 -7.57 -19.35 14.48
N SER A 670 -8.69 -19.97 14.85
CA SER A 670 -9.48 -19.57 16.02
C SER A 670 -8.71 -19.74 17.33
N GLU A 671 -7.86 -20.77 17.46
CA GLU A 671 -6.98 -20.96 18.61
C GLU A 671 -5.92 -19.85 18.72
N GLY A 672 -5.30 -19.46 17.59
CA GLY A 672 -4.37 -18.33 17.54
C GLY A 672 -5.05 -17.04 17.96
N TRP A 673 -6.18 -16.69 17.32
CA TRP A 673 -6.90 -15.45 17.63
C TRP A 673 -7.42 -15.41 19.07
N ALA A 674 -7.87 -16.54 19.62
CA ALA A 674 -8.23 -16.62 21.04
C ALA A 674 -7.04 -16.27 21.95
N ARG A 675 -5.87 -16.90 21.71
CA ARG A 675 -4.64 -16.62 22.49
C ARG A 675 -4.16 -15.18 22.36
N TYR A 676 -4.23 -14.59 21.16
CA TYR A 676 -3.84 -13.19 20.94
C TYR A 676 -4.79 -12.24 21.70
N ILE A 677 -6.11 -12.43 21.58
CA ILE A 677 -7.11 -11.62 22.29
C ILE A 677 -6.99 -11.77 23.82
N GLU A 678 -6.61 -12.94 24.32
CA GLU A 678 -6.36 -13.17 25.76
C GLU A 678 -5.18 -12.34 26.34
N LEU A 679 -4.27 -11.83 25.49
CA LEU A 679 -3.24 -10.85 25.90
C LEU A 679 -3.81 -9.43 26.08
N HIS A 680 -4.96 -9.13 25.47
CA HIS A 680 -5.47 -7.78 25.26
C HIS A 680 -6.92 -7.63 25.73
N LYS A 681 -7.10 -7.35 27.03
CA LYS A 681 -8.41 -7.21 27.69
C LYS A 681 -9.33 -6.12 27.10
N ASP A 682 -8.77 -5.23 26.29
CA ASP A 682 -9.45 -4.12 25.61
C ASP A 682 -9.35 -4.19 24.08
N PHE A 683 -9.04 -5.36 23.52
CA PHE A 683 -9.11 -5.59 22.07
C PHE A 683 -10.54 -5.29 21.54
N PRO A 684 -10.71 -4.59 20.41
CA PRO A 684 -12.01 -4.03 20.00
C PRO A 684 -13.02 -5.06 19.44
N TYR A 685 -12.67 -6.35 19.37
CA TYR A 685 -13.52 -7.44 18.88
C TYR A 685 -13.54 -8.61 19.87
N ALA A 686 -14.68 -9.29 20.02
CA ALA A 686 -14.81 -10.43 20.92
C ALA A 686 -14.17 -11.72 20.35
N SER A 687 -13.89 -11.77 19.05
CA SER A 687 -13.20 -12.89 18.40
C SER A 687 -12.52 -12.50 17.08
N GLY A 688 -11.54 -13.29 16.65
CA GLY A 688 -10.96 -13.16 15.30
C GLY A 688 -11.97 -13.42 14.17
N ASP A 689 -13.00 -14.24 14.41
CA ASP A 689 -14.07 -14.49 13.44
C ASP A 689 -14.97 -13.26 13.22
N GLU A 690 -15.16 -12.44 14.26
CA GLU A 690 -15.88 -11.17 14.20
C GLU A 690 -15.04 -10.09 13.49
N LEU A 691 -13.76 -9.99 13.83
CA LEU A 691 -12.79 -9.11 13.17
C LEU A 691 -12.72 -9.39 11.66
N LEU A 692 -12.53 -10.64 11.26
CA LEU A 692 -12.37 -11.05 9.85
C LEU A 692 -13.69 -10.99 9.04
N ALA A 693 -14.83 -10.75 9.69
CA ALA A 693 -16.11 -10.47 9.03
C ALA A 693 -16.41 -8.96 8.89
N SER A 694 -15.59 -8.10 9.50
CA SER A 694 -15.79 -6.65 9.52
C SER A 694 -15.84 -6.04 8.11
N PRO A 695 -16.81 -5.16 7.80
CA PRO A 695 -16.90 -4.50 6.49
C PRO A 695 -15.80 -3.44 6.25
N LYS A 696 -14.86 -3.27 7.20
CA LYS A 696 -13.66 -2.45 7.04
C LYS A 696 -12.46 -3.21 6.43
N LEU A 697 -12.57 -4.51 6.16
CA LEU A 697 -11.54 -5.30 5.48
C LEU A 697 -11.53 -5.04 3.97
N LEU A 698 -10.45 -5.41 3.30
CA LEU A 698 -10.39 -5.47 1.85
C LEU A 698 -11.40 -6.51 1.32
N LEU A 699 -12.09 -6.18 0.21
CA LEU A 699 -13.26 -6.94 -0.28
C LEU A 699 -12.99 -8.43 -0.51
N TYR A 700 -11.78 -8.79 -0.94
CA TYR A 700 -11.36 -10.18 -1.19
C TYR A 700 -10.82 -10.90 0.07
N ASN A 701 -10.64 -10.19 1.19
CA ASN A 701 -10.30 -10.75 2.51
C ASN A 701 -11.52 -10.92 3.41
N GLN A 702 -12.58 -10.11 3.21
CA GLN A 702 -13.76 -10.13 4.07
C GLN A 702 -14.46 -11.49 4.06
N GLY A 703 -14.55 -12.12 5.23
CA GLY A 703 -15.29 -13.36 5.43
C GLY A 703 -16.77 -13.15 5.71
N SER A 704 -17.56 -14.21 5.53
CA SER A 704 -18.85 -14.32 6.23
C SER A 704 -18.59 -14.65 7.70
N LEU A 705 -19.36 -14.06 8.62
CA LEU A 705 -19.24 -14.35 10.04
C LEU A 705 -19.54 -15.84 10.32
N GLN A 706 -18.53 -16.57 10.76
CA GLN A 706 -18.63 -17.97 11.18
C GLN A 706 -18.09 -18.09 12.60
N VAL A 707 -18.93 -18.40 13.57
CA VAL A 707 -18.48 -18.61 14.95
C VAL A 707 -17.78 -19.97 15.05
N ARG A 708 -16.44 -19.98 15.06
CA ARG A 708 -15.62 -21.19 15.07
C ARG A 708 -14.92 -21.32 16.43
N PRO A 709 -15.15 -22.39 17.20
CA PRO A 709 -14.55 -22.53 18.52
C PRO A 709 -13.02 -22.66 18.43
N ARG A 710 -12.35 -22.15 19.47
CA ARG A 710 -10.93 -22.42 19.72
C ARG A 710 -10.68 -23.92 19.98
N MET A 711 -9.42 -24.35 20.02
CA MET A 711 -9.09 -25.75 20.27
C MET A 711 -9.36 -26.14 21.72
N THR A 712 -9.75 -27.40 21.96
CA THR A 712 -9.70 -27.99 23.31
C THR A 712 -8.27 -28.39 23.66
N GLU A 713 -7.94 -28.55 24.95
CA GLU A 713 -6.58 -28.95 25.37
C GLU A 713 -6.10 -30.26 24.71
N SER A 714 -7.00 -31.22 24.48
CA SER A 714 -6.69 -32.43 23.70
C SER A 714 -6.31 -32.08 22.26
N GLN A 715 -7.06 -31.21 21.59
CA GLN A 715 -6.77 -30.78 20.21
C GLN A 715 -5.47 -29.97 20.11
N VAL A 716 -5.16 -29.16 21.12
CA VAL A 716 -3.88 -28.45 21.26
C VAL A 716 -2.74 -29.46 21.34
N GLN A 717 -2.81 -30.44 22.24
CA GLN A 717 -1.76 -31.45 22.41
C GLN A 717 -1.67 -32.40 21.19
N ASP A 718 -2.80 -32.82 20.61
CA ASP A 718 -2.84 -33.63 19.39
C ASP A 718 -2.19 -32.87 18.21
N TYR A 719 -2.41 -31.57 18.09
CA TYR A 719 -1.78 -30.74 17.06
C TYR A 719 -0.27 -30.56 17.30
N ILE A 720 0.18 -30.33 18.54
CA ILE A 720 1.61 -30.33 18.89
C ILE A 720 2.24 -31.68 18.53
N ASN A 721 1.63 -32.79 18.96
CA ASN A 721 2.09 -34.16 18.66
C ASN A 721 2.19 -34.40 17.14
N TYR A 722 1.21 -33.92 16.36
CA TYR A 722 1.22 -33.98 14.90
C TYR A 722 2.38 -33.18 14.29
N ARG A 723 2.62 -31.93 14.73
CA ARG A 723 3.77 -31.11 14.25
C ARG A 723 5.10 -31.80 14.55
N THR A 724 5.30 -32.26 15.79
CA THR A 724 6.52 -32.94 16.23
C THR A 724 6.76 -34.26 15.48
N ASN A 725 5.72 -35.07 15.27
CA ASN A 725 5.81 -36.30 14.47
C ASN A 725 6.10 -36.00 12.99
N TYR A 726 5.57 -34.92 12.42
CA TYR A 726 5.85 -34.55 11.03
C TYR A 726 7.31 -34.07 10.85
N LYS A 727 7.84 -33.27 11.80
CA LYS A 727 9.27 -32.93 11.85
C LYS A 727 10.15 -34.18 11.80
N LYS A 728 9.82 -35.21 12.59
CA LYS A 728 10.53 -36.50 12.55
C LYS A 728 10.39 -37.22 11.20
N ILE A 729 9.17 -37.31 10.65
CA ILE A 729 8.92 -37.98 9.36
C ILE A 729 9.76 -37.38 8.22
N ILE A 730 10.05 -36.07 8.25
CA ILE A 730 10.94 -35.44 7.29
C ILE A 730 12.42 -35.71 7.60
N ALA A 731 12.84 -35.72 8.87
CA ALA A 731 14.19 -36.14 9.26
C ALA A 731 14.50 -37.58 8.79
N ASP A 732 13.59 -38.53 9.06
CA ASP A 732 13.69 -39.93 8.60
C ASP A 732 13.79 -40.03 7.05
N TRP A 733 13.17 -39.10 6.30
CA TRP A 733 13.28 -39.02 4.84
C TRP A 733 14.59 -38.39 4.36
N MET A 734 15.11 -37.37 5.04
CA MET A 734 16.43 -36.79 4.75
C MET A 734 17.56 -37.79 5.05
N ASP A 735 17.46 -38.52 6.16
CA ASP A 735 18.42 -39.57 6.54
C ASP A 735 18.41 -40.73 5.54
N LYS A 736 17.22 -41.12 5.03
CA LYS A 736 17.09 -42.14 3.96
C LYS A 736 17.88 -41.76 2.68
N TYR A 737 17.95 -40.47 2.35
CA TYR A 737 18.70 -39.98 1.19
C TYR A 737 20.13 -39.55 1.51
N ASP A 738 20.54 -39.64 2.77
CA ASP A 738 21.83 -39.17 3.28
C ASP A 738 22.08 -37.72 2.86
N VAL A 739 21.19 -36.81 3.28
CA VAL A 739 21.29 -35.36 3.04
C VAL A 739 21.21 -34.54 4.34
N ASP A 740 21.98 -33.46 4.39
CA ASP A 740 22.01 -32.49 5.49
C ASP A 740 20.90 -31.45 5.34
N SER A 741 20.67 -31.00 4.11
CA SER A 741 19.71 -29.96 3.72
C SER A 741 19.05 -30.33 2.40
N VAL A 742 17.86 -29.79 2.13
CA VAL A 742 17.20 -29.83 0.81
C VAL A 742 17.12 -28.42 0.25
N VAL A 743 17.59 -28.23 -0.98
CA VAL A 743 17.48 -26.97 -1.71
C VAL A 743 16.15 -26.88 -2.46
N TYR A 744 15.48 -25.75 -2.28
CA TYR A 744 14.33 -25.32 -3.05
C TYR A 744 14.61 -23.95 -3.68
N PRO A 745 13.94 -23.60 -4.78
CA PRO A 745 13.97 -22.23 -5.30
C PRO A 745 13.15 -21.29 -4.40
N GLY A 746 13.51 -20.01 -4.36
CA GLY A 746 12.67 -18.96 -3.76
C GLY A 746 11.31 -18.89 -4.45
N PHE A 747 11.35 -18.75 -5.77
CA PHE A 747 10.21 -18.90 -6.69
C PHE A 747 10.66 -19.52 -8.02
N ILE A 748 9.69 -20.01 -8.80
CA ILE A 748 9.88 -20.72 -10.08
C ILE A 748 9.19 -20.03 -11.26
N SER A 749 8.69 -18.81 -11.04
CA SER A 749 7.86 -18.05 -11.97
C SER A 749 8.23 -16.57 -11.91
N ASP A 750 8.03 -15.87 -13.03
CA ASP A 750 8.48 -14.49 -13.23
C ASP A 750 7.77 -13.45 -12.32
N MET A 751 8.32 -12.23 -12.24
CA MET A 751 7.74 -11.14 -11.44
C MET A 751 6.70 -10.31 -12.21
N TYR A 752 5.44 -10.43 -11.78
CA TYR A 752 4.27 -9.82 -12.39
C TYR A 752 4.03 -8.40 -11.86
N ASN A 753 3.27 -7.62 -12.63
CA ASN A 753 2.88 -6.26 -12.29
C ASN A 753 1.99 -6.24 -11.05
N ASN A 754 2.07 -5.16 -10.28
CA ASN A 754 1.37 -4.99 -9.01
C ASN A 754 -0.06 -4.45 -9.20
N ASP A 755 -0.71 -4.74 -10.33
CA ASP A 755 -1.98 -4.10 -10.73
C ASP A 755 -3.16 -5.07 -10.92
N SER A 756 -3.03 -6.34 -10.50
CA SER A 756 -4.17 -7.26 -10.43
C SER A 756 -3.86 -8.55 -9.67
N ALA A 757 -4.84 -9.45 -9.65
CA ALA A 757 -4.66 -10.84 -9.25
C ALA A 757 -3.64 -11.62 -10.11
N ALA A 758 -3.19 -11.12 -11.27
CA ALA A 758 -2.10 -11.74 -12.03
C ALA A 758 -0.79 -11.81 -11.22
N SER A 759 -0.58 -10.90 -10.26
CA SER A 759 0.50 -10.96 -9.27
C SER A 759 0.55 -12.29 -8.46
N GLN A 760 -0.55 -13.05 -8.40
CA GLN A 760 -0.58 -14.38 -7.79
C GLN A 760 0.27 -15.39 -8.56
N LEU A 761 0.43 -15.21 -9.88
CA LEU A 761 1.22 -16.10 -10.75
C LEU A 761 2.71 -16.05 -10.43
N SER A 762 3.23 -14.93 -9.91
CA SER A 762 4.62 -14.84 -9.41
C SER A 762 4.88 -15.66 -8.16
N SER A 763 3.82 -16.04 -7.43
CA SER A 763 3.94 -16.82 -6.20
C SER A 763 3.62 -18.29 -6.41
N ASP A 764 4.14 -18.90 -7.49
CA ASP A 764 3.91 -20.32 -7.73
C ASP A 764 4.38 -21.16 -6.53
N ARG A 765 3.43 -21.83 -5.88
CA ARG A 765 3.66 -22.67 -4.70
C ARG A 765 3.89 -24.14 -5.07
N ALA A 766 3.93 -24.47 -6.36
CA ALA A 766 4.28 -25.80 -6.87
C ALA A 766 5.74 -26.21 -6.56
N THR A 767 6.56 -25.29 -6.03
CA THR A 767 7.88 -25.59 -5.46
C THR A 767 7.85 -26.72 -4.42
N GLY A 768 6.70 -26.99 -3.77
CA GLY A 768 6.57 -28.10 -2.81
C GLY A 768 7.37 -27.90 -1.52
N VAL A 769 7.73 -26.65 -1.22
CA VAL A 769 8.49 -26.22 -0.04
C VAL A 769 7.83 -26.69 1.25
N LEU A 770 8.58 -27.48 2.03
CA LEU A 770 8.12 -28.09 3.30
C LEU A 770 8.02 -27.12 4.48
N THR A 771 8.75 -26.00 4.40
CA THR A 771 9.27 -25.23 5.54
C THR A 771 8.21 -24.89 6.58
N SER A 772 7.16 -24.18 6.18
CA SER A 772 6.05 -23.79 7.07
C SER A 772 5.07 -24.94 7.33
N ASN A 773 4.89 -25.85 6.36
CA ASN A 773 3.97 -26.99 6.50
C ASN A 773 4.47 -28.06 7.47
N VAL A 774 5.76 -28.05 7.83
CA VAL A 774 6.38 -28.98 8.80
C VAL A 774 6.93 -28.23 10.02
N GLY A 775 7.44 -27.01 9.83
CA GLY A 775 8.04 -26.19 10.87
C GLY A 775 9.56 -26.34 10.97
N LEU A 776 10.25 -26.26 9.83
CA LEU A 776 11.68 -26.58 9.65
C LEU A 776 12.54 -25.32 9.46
N PRO A 777 13.83 -25.37 9.86
CA PRO A 777 14.75 -24.26 9.67
C PRO A 777 15.05 -24.05 8.19
N THR A 778 15.07 -22.78 7.80
CA THR A 778 15.17 -22.31 6.43
C THR A 778 15.98 -21.03 6.39
N VAL A 779 17.09 -21.03 5.64
CA VAL A 779 17.76 -19.80 5.22
C VAL A 779 17.46 -19.53 3.75
N VAL A 780 17.26 -18.25 3.41
CA VAL A 780 17.00 -17.79 2.04
C VAL A 780 18.17 -16.94 1.58
N VAL A 781 18.75 -17.24 0.42
CA VAL A 781 19.96 -16.60 -0.08
C VAL A 781 19.78 -16.15 -1.52
N PRO A 782 19.99 -14.87 -1.87
CA PRO A 782 20.06 -14.43 -3.26
C PRO A 782 21.19 -15.15 -4.01
N VAL A 783 20.90 -15.66 -5.21
CA VAL A 783 21.88 -16.38 -6.05
C VAL A 783 22.12 -15.70 -7.40
N GLY A 784 21.18 -14.88 -7.90
CA GLY A 784 21.35 -14.17 -9.16
C GLY A 784 20.05 -13.55 -9.66
N THR A 785 19.87 -13.53 -10.98
CA THR A 785 18.62 -13.14 -11.65
C THR A 785 18.14 -14.21 -12.62
N ASN A 786 16.83 -14.28 -12.85
CA ASN A 786 16.25 -15.06 -13.96
C ASN A 786 16.59 -14.42 -15.32
N PRO A 787 16.27 -15.05 -16.47
CA PRO A 787 16.57 -14.51 -17.80
C PRO A 787 15.93 -13.16 -18.10
N ASN A 788 14.90 -12.75 -17.36
CA ASN A 788 14.20 -11.48 -17.51
C ASN A 788 14.75 -10.37 -16.56
N GLY A 789 15.81 -10.66 -15.78
CA GLY A 789 16.49 -9.69 -14.93
C GLY A 789 15.95 -9.56 -13.49
N TYR A 790 14.99 -10.40 -13.09
CA TYR A 790 14.40 -10.37 -11.76
C TYR A 790 15.15 -11.27 -10.77
N SER A 791 15.28 -10.83 -9.51
CA SER A 791 16.12 -11.48 -8.50
C SER A 791 15.60 -12.85 -8.07
N ILE A 792 16.48 -13.85 -8.10
CA ILE A 792 16.21 -15.22 -7.69
C ILE A 792 17.03 -15.62 -6.45
N SER A 793 16.48 -16.53 -5.67
CA SER A 793 17.08 -17.02 -4.43
C SER A 793 16.98 -18.54 -4.32
N MET A 794 17.78 -19.11 -3.43
CA MET A 794 17.62 -20.46 -2.93
C MET A 794 17.12 -20.45 -1.49
N GLN A 795 16.32 -21.46 -1.15
CA GLN A 795 15.96 -21.82 0.21
C GLN A 795 16.71 -23.11 0.57
N LEU A 796 17.58 -23.07 1.58
CA LEU A 796 18.19 -24.28 2.14
C LEU A 796 17.39 -24.69 3.38
N VAL A 797 16.83 -25.90 3.35
CA VAL A 797 15.86 -26.41 4.34
C VAL A 797 16.46 -27.58 5.10
N GLY A 798 16.59 -27.46 6.41
CA GLY A 798 17.19 -28.49 7.27
C GLY A 798 16.22 -29.39 8.01
N LYS A 799 16.81 -30.27 8.81
CA LYS A 799 16.13 -31.06 9.84
C LYS A 799 15.73 -30.14 11.00
N ALA A 800 14.65 -30.47 11.71
CA ALA A 800 14.25 -29.68 12.89
C ALA A 800 15.38 -29.65 13.94
N TRP A 801 15.63 -28.48 14.50
CA TRP A 801 16.71 -28.17 15.44
C TRP A 801 18.14 -28.21 14.86
N ASP A 802 18.30 -28.31 13.54
CA ASP A 802 19.60 -28.13 12.85
C ASP A 802 19.87 -26.66 12.44
N ASP A 803 19.11 -25.72 13.02
CA ASP A 803 19.00 -24.32 12.64
C ASP A 803 20.34 -23.60 12.43
N ALA A 804 21.31 -23.82 13.32
CA ALA A 804 22.63 -23.20 13.24
C ALA A 804 23.42 -23.66 12.01
N ASN A 805 23.42 -24.97 11.71
CA ASN A 805 24.10 -25.51 10.54
C ASN A 805 23.47 -24.99 9.24
N ILE A 806 22.14 -24.82 9.22
CA ILE A 806 21.43 -24.24 8.07
C ILE A 806 21.78 -22.75 7.89
N LEU A 807 21.82 -21.95 8.95
CA LEU A 807 22.28 -20.56 8.87
C LEU A 807 23.71 -20.48 8.33
N GLY A 808 24.60 -21.36 8.81
CA GLY A 808 25.98 -21.48 8.33
C GLY A 808 26.10 -21.89 6.86
N MET A 809 25.33 -22.90 6.41
CA MET A 809 25.28 -23.28 4.99
C MET A 809 24.78 -22.13 4.11
N GLY A 810 23.82 -21.34 4.61
CA GLY A 810 23.38 -20.10 3.95
C GLY A 810 24.49 -19.07 3.85
N TYR A 811 25.24 -18.84 4.92
CA TYR A 811 26.39 -17.92 4.92
C TYR A 811 27.47 -18.36 3.94
N ALA A 812 27.80 -19.65 3.88
CA ALA A 812 28.73 -20.18 2.87
C ALA A 812 28.23 -19.94 1.43
N LEU A 813 26.93 -20.10 1.16
CA LEU A 813 26.34 -19.80 -0.15
C LEU A 813 26.36 -18.29 -0.46
N GLU A 814 25.99 -17.43 0.51
CA GLU A 814 26.04 -15.97 0.35
C GLU A 814 27.45 -15.48 0.03
N GLN A 815 28.45 -16.02 0.73
CA GLN A 815 29.84 -15.63 0.53
C GLN A 815 30.49 -16.25 -0.72
N GLN A 816 29.83 -17.23 -1.35
CA GLN A 816 30.17 -17.75 -2.68
C GLN A 816 29.55 -16.88 -3.79
N THR A 817 28.24 -16.58 -3.73
CA THR A 817 27.55 -15.86 -4.81
C THR A 817 27.73 -14.35 -4.77
N LEU A 818 27.69 -13.76 -3.56
CA LEU A 818 27.58 -12.32 -3.30
C LEU A 818 26.48 -11.61 -4.13
N ALA A 819 25.49 -12.35 -4.61
CA ALA A 819 24.61 -11.97 -5.72
C ALA A 819 23.45 -11.04 -5.34
N ARG A 820 23.65 -10.17 -4.34
CA ARG A 820 22.61 -9.28 -3.83
C ARG A 820 22.41 -8.07 -4.73
N SER A 821 21.19 -7.91 -5.25
CA SER A 821 20.80 -6.75 -6.05
C SER A 821 20.62 -5.50 -5.16
N VAL A 822 20.85 -4.33 -5.75
CA VAL A 822 20.70 -3.00 -5.10
C VAL A 822 19.74 -2.16 -5.93
N THR A 823 18.85 -1.42 -5.27
CA THR A 823 17.93 -0.52 -5.98
C THR A 823 18.64 0.73 -6.49
N THR A 824 18.40 1.08 -7.76
CA THR A 824 18.72 2.39 -8.34
C THR A 824 17.61 3.42 -8.12
N PHE A 825 16.43 2.99 -7.67
CA PHE A 825 15.22 3.80 -7.51
C PHE A 825 15.13 4.51 -6.14
N ALA A 826 16.06 4.24 -5.22
CA ALA A 826 16.26 4.99 -3.98
C ALA A 826 17.75 5.38 -3.81
N PRO A 827 18.30 6.26 -4.67
CA PRO A 827 19.71 6.64 -4.66
C PRO A 827 20.12 7.44 -3.41
N ALA A 828 21.37 7.92 -3.35
CA ALA A 828 21.83 8.81 -2.28
C ALA A 828 21.04 10.13 -2.28
N LEU A 829 20.74 10.63 -1.08
CA LEU A 829 20.22 11.98 -0.89
C LEU A 829 21.38 12.97 -0.87
N SER A 830 21.16 14.19 -1.37
CA SER A 830 22.18 15.24 -1.29
C SER A 830 22.28 15.74 0.15
N TYR A 831 23.48 15.75 0.74
CA TYR A 831 23.67 16.34 2.06
C TYR A 831 23.50 17.87 1.99
N GLN A 832 22.60 18.39 2.81
CA GLN A 832 22.46 19.80 3.10
C GLN A 832 22.43 19.93 4.63
N PRO A 833 23.31 20.71 5.28
CA PRO A 833 23.19 20.94 6.72
C PRO A 833 21.96 21.78 7.04
N ASP A 834 21.34 21.57 8.22
CA ASP A 834 20.37 22.52 8.76
C ASP A 834 21.09 23.83 9.13
N ASP A 835 20.58 24.99 8.69
CA ASP A 835 21.21 26.33 8.88
C ASP A 835 21.42 26.74 10.35
N ASN A 836 20.92 25.96 11.31
CA ASN A 836 21.06 26.17 12.77
C ASN A 836 21.99 25.13 13.45
N GLY A 837 22.76 24.34 12.69
CA GLY A 837 23.70 23.36 13.22
C GLY A 837 25.07 23.95 13.63
N PRO A 838 25.68 23.52 14.75
CA PRO A 838 27.04 23.93 15.11
C PRO A 838 28.08 23.34 14.15
N ALA A 839 29.18 24.07 13.93
CA ALA A 839 30.23 23.67 12.99
C ALA A 839 30.92 22.35 13.37
N ASN A 840 31.07 21.46 12.39
CA ASN A 840 31.63 20.10 12.54
C ASN A 840 33.09 20.09 13.04
N PRO A 841 33.41 19.41 14.16
CA PRO A 841 34.77 19.26 14.67
C PRO A 841 35.51 18.04 14.06
N GLY A 842 35.81 18.06 12.76
CA GLY A 842 36.63 17.00 12.15
C GLY A 842 36.91 17.12 10.66
N ASN A 843 38.20 17.28 10.28
CA ASN A 843 38.64 17.25 8.88
C ASN A 843 38.84 15.82 8.38
N GLY A 844 38.04 15.39 7.40
CA GLY A 844 38.45 14.38 6.43
C GLY A 844 39.40 14.98 5.36
N PRO A 845 40.23 14.18 4.68
CA PRO A 845 41.24 14.70 3.75
C PRO A 845 40.63 15.32 2.48
N SER A 846 41.15 16.49 2.10
CA SER A 846 40.72 17.25 0.92
C SER A 846 41.31 16.72 -0.39
N MET A 847 40.56 16.87 -1.48
CA MET A 847 41.11 16.91 -2.85
C MET A 847 40.86 18.33 -3.44
N PRO A 848 41.75 18.83 -4.32
CA PRO A 848 41.79 20.25 -4.67
C PRO A 848 40.78 20.66 -5.76
N GLY A 849 40.27 21.89 -5.67
CA GLY A 849 39.36 22.51 -6.66
C GLY A 849 39.97 23.76 -7.33
N ASN A 850 39.12 24.61 -7.92
CA ASN A 850 39.48 25.96 -8.36
C ASN A 850 38.26 26.92 -8.36
N GLY A 851 38.42 28.10 -7.76
CA GLY A 851 37.51 29.27 -7.91
C GLY A 851 37.87 30.12 -9.14
N PRO A 852 37.38 31.38 -9.30
CA PRO A 852 37.16 32.42 -8.26
C PRO A 852 35.70 32.93 -8.17
N SER A 853 35.09 33.37 -7.05
CA SER A 853 35.42 34.36 -5.99
C SER A 853 35.31 35.84 -6.44
N THR A 854 34.37 36.69 -5.97
CA THR A 854 34.34 37.43 -4.66
C THR A 854 33.16 38.49 -4.70
N PRO A 855 33.01 39.50 -3.79
CA PRO A 855 32.54 39.40 -2.39
C PRO A 855 31.46 40.46 -1.98
N GLY A 856 30.93 40.41 -0.74
CA GLY A 856 30.09 41.52 -0.21
C GLY A 856 29.51 41.38 1.21
N ASN A 857 30.24 41.93 2.19
CA ASN A 857 29.86 42.39 3.55
C ASN A 857 28.44 43.00 3.68
N GLY A 858 27.70 43.04 4.81
CA GLY A 858 27.89 42.73 6.26
C GLY A 858 26.84 43.56 7.07
N PRO A 859 26.86 43.71 8.43
CA PRO A 859 27.48 42.98 9.54
C PRO A 859 26.43 42.46 10.60
N SER A 860 26.90 41.94 11.75
CA SER A 860 26.12 41.34 12.87
C SER A 860 25.59 42.31 13.94
N ILE A 861 24.60 41.90 14.77
CA ILE A 861 24.63 41.68 16.26
C ILE A 861 23.32 40.93 16.70
N PRO A 862 23.13 40.46 17.96
CA PRO A 862 23.81 39.41 18.74
C PRO A 862 23.02 38.06 18.83
N ASP A 863 23.64 37.07 19.49
CA ASP A 863 23.05 35.81 19.98
C ASP A 863 22.57 35.95 21.44
N ASP A 864 21.66 35.07 21.89
CA ASP A 864 21.43 34.73 23.31
C ASP A 864 20.78 33.32 23.42
N ASN A 865 21.50 32.38 24.03
CA ASN A 865 21.16 30.96 24.12
C ASN A 865 20.52 30.57 25.47
N GLU A 866 19.37 29.87 25.49
CA GLU A 866 19.10 28.73 26.39
C GLU A 866 17.87 27.89 25.92
N PRO A 867 17.71 26.63 26.36
CA PRO A 867 16.79 25.66 25.76
C PRO A 867 15.35 25.68 26.33
N SER A 868 14.41 25.09 25.59
CA SER A 868 13.00 24.87 26.01
C SER A 868 12.60 23.38 25.84
N PRO A 869 11.73 22.80 26.70
CA PRO A 869 11.67 21.35 26.92
C PRO A 869 10.44 20.64 26.29
N GLU A 870 10.16 19.40 26.71
CA GLU A 870 8.87 18.72 26.49
C GLU A 870 7.69 19.60 26.94
N VAL A 871 6.74 19.88 26.04
CA VAL A 871 5.49 20.59 26.36
C VAL A 871 4.31 19.94 25.63
N ILE A 872 3.43 19.27 26.38
CA ILE A 872 2.09 18.84 25.90
C ILE A 872 1.01 19.85 26.33
N SER A 873 1.30 20.78 27.24
CA SER A 873 0.39 21.87 27.62
C SER A 873 1.14 23.16 27.97
N PHE A 874 0.78 24.27 27.33
CA PHE A 874 1.37 25.60 27.54
C PHE A 874 1.28 26.08 29.00
N ALA A 875 2.19 26.97 29.41
CA ALA A 875 2.34 27.38 30.81
C ALA A 875 1.06 28.02 31.40
N ASP A 876 0.29 28.70 30.56
CA ASP A 876 -0.95 29.41 30.87
C ASP A 876 -2.22 28.57 30.67
N THR A 877 -2.15 27.37 30.07
CA THR A 877 -3.28 26.42 30.04
C THR A 877 -3.28 25.46 31.24
N LYS A 878 -2.23 25.48 32.06
CA LYS A 878 -2.07 24.59 33.23
C LYS A 878 -3.12 24.89 34.32
N GLY A 879 -4.16 24.06 34.36
CA GLY A 879 -5.32 24.22 35.24
C GLY A 879 -6.46 25.04 34.62
N HIS A 880 -6.32 25.46 33.36
CA HIS A 880 -7.39 26.12 32.61
C HIS A 880 -8.46 25.11 32.18
N TRP A 881 -9.74 25.48 32.26
CA TRP A 881 -10.87 24.57 32.03
C TRP A 881 -10.93 23.96 30.61
N ALA A 882 -10.40 24.67 29.61
CA ALA A 882 -10.34 24.22 28.22
C ALA A 882 -9.08 23.42 27.86
N LYS A 883 -8.16 23.18 28.81
CA LYS A 883 -6.84 22.59 28.55
C LYS A 883 -6.90 21.33 27.68
N ASP A 884 -7.72 20.35 28.04
CA ASP A 884 -7.73 19.07 27.34
C ASP A 884 -8.32 19.17 25.92
N SER A 885 -9.16 20.18 25.65
CA SER A 885 -9.61 20.53 24.28
C SER A 885 -8.52 21.22 23.47
N ILE A 886 -7.74 22.09 24.11
CA ILE A 886 -6.59 22.79 23.51
C ILE A 886 -5.52 21.77 23.12
N ASP A 887 -5.09 20.93 24.06
CA ASP A 887 -4.07 19.89 23.87
C ASP A 887 -4.50 18.86 22.80
N TYR A 888 -5.78 18.48 22.74
CA TYR A 888 -6.33 17.62 21.70
C TYR A 888 -6.18 18.20 20.29
N LEU A 889 -6.45 19.50 20.11
CA LEU A 889 -6.34 20.17 18.81
C LEU A 889 -4.88 20.49 18.44
N ILE A 890 -4.01 20.70 19.42
CA ILE A 890 -2.55 20.77 19.20
C ILE A 890 -2.02 19.41 18.74
N LYS A 891 -2.44 18.31 19.37
CA LYS A 891 -2.06 16.95 18.94
C LYS A 891 -2.58 16.61 17.53
N LYS A 892 -3.70 17.19 17.10
CA LYS A 892 -4.18 17.10 15.71
C LYS A 892 -3.49 18.07 14.73
N GLY A 893 -2.52 18.88 15.17
CA GLY A 893 -1.83 19.88 14.34
C GLY A 893 -2.70 21.07 13.91
N LEU A 894 -3.92 21.19 14.47
CA LEU A 894 -4.89 22.23 14.11
C LEU A 894 -4.62 23.54 14.83
N LEU A 895 -4.19 23.47 16.10
CA LEU A 895 -3.86 24.64 16.92
C LEU A 895 -2.39 24.68 17.31
N SER A 896 -1.92 25.90 17.59
CA SER A 896 -0.56 26.21 18.08
C SER A 896 -0.62 27.38 19.06
N GLY A 897 0.38 27.45 19.94
CA GLY A 897 0.61 28.58 20.82
C GLY A 897 1.48 29.67 20.18
N PHE A 898 1.83 30.66 20.98
CA PHE A 898 2.70 31.77 20.61
C PHE A 898 4.18 31.41 20.88
N PRO A 899 5.15 32.11 20.23
CA PRO A 899 6.59 31.82 20.40
C PRO A 899 7.13 31.98 21.84
N ASP A 900 6.39 32.63 22.74
CA ASP A 900 6.70 32.77 24.16
C ASP A 900 6.21 31.60 25.04
N ASN A 901 5.82 30.48 24.41
CA ASN A 901 5.30 29.29 25.08
C ASN A 901 3.97 29.52 25.87
N THR A 902 3.16 30.48 25.39
CA THR A 902 1.77 30.71 25.87
C THR A 902 0.74 30.29 24.83
N PHE A 903 -0.46 29.87 25.25
CA PHE A 903 -1.60 29.65 24.36
C PHE A 903 -2.54 30.87 24.27
N ARG A 904 -2.56 31.68 25.33
CA ARG A 904 -3.43 32.82 25.60
C ARG A 904 -4.92 32.41 25.52
N PRO A 905 -5.41 31.52 26.41
CA PRO A 905 -6.74 30.92 26.32
C PRO A 905 -7.88 31.95 26.32
N ASP A 906 -7.75 33.03 27.09
CA ASP A 906 -8.75 34.10 27.19
C ASP A 906 -8.66 35.18 26.11
N LEU A 907 -7.64 35.12 25.23
CA LEU A 907 -7.53 36.03 24.09
C LEU A 907 -8.60 35.67 23.04
N GLY A 908 -9.28 36.67 22.48
CA GLY A 908 -10.25 36.47 21.40
C GLY A 908 -9.62 35.83 20.16
N THR A 909 -10.30 34.92 19.50
CA THR A 909 -9.84 34.27 18.25
C THR A 909 -10.04 35.22 17.08
N THR A 910 -9.07 35.39 16.18
CA THR A 910 -9.29 36.14 14.93
C THR A 910 -10.03 35.31 13.88
N ARG A 911 -10.64 36.00 12.92
CA ARG A 911 -11.32 35.34 11.79
C ARG A 911 -10.34 34.52 10.94
N ALA A 912 -9.11 35.00 10.77
CA ALA A 912 -8.03 34.25 10.12
C ALA A 912 -7.59 32.98 10.90
N GLU A 913 -7.49 33.05 12.23
CA GLU A 913 -7.17 31.88 13.08
C GLU A 913 -8.24 30.78 12.94
N ALA A 914 -9.51 31.15 13.08
CA ALA A 914 -10.62 30.21 13.00
C ALA A 914 -10.76 29.58 11.60
N VAL A 915 -10.57 30.36 10.54
CA VAL A 915 -10.60 29.85 9.16
C VAL A 915 -9.41 28.94 8.86
N LYS A 916 -8.19 29.23 9.32
CA LYS A 916 -7.06 28.27 9.17
C LYS A 916 -7.39 26.92 9.80
N VAL A 917 -7.93 26.91 11.01
CA VAL A 917 -8.29 25.67 11.74
C VAL A 917 -9.30 24.84 10.96
N LEU A 918 -10.39 25.47 10.52
CA LEU A 918 -11.48 24.77 9.83
C LEU A 918 -11.11 24.38 8.40
N ALA A 919 -10.44 25.24 7.63
CA ALA A 919 -9.95 24.89 6.30
C ALA A 919 -8.95 23.72 6.34
N THR A 920 -8.07 23.68 7.35
CA THR A 920 -7.14 22.56 7.55
C THR A 920 -7.88 21.27 7.91
N GLN A 921 -8.84 21.31 8.84
CA GLN A 921 -9.63 20.13 9.23
C GLN A 921 -10.56 19.62 8.09
N LEU A 922 -11.01 20.49 7.20
CA LEU A 922 -11.82 20.12 6.04
C LEU A 922 -10.98 19.78 4.79
N GLY A 923 -9.64 19.77 4.89
CA GLY A 923 -8.75 19.46 3.77
C GLY A 923 -8.81 20.47 2.62
N LEU A 924 -9.31 21.69 2.85
CA LEU A 924 -9.48 22.70 1.80
C LEU A 924 -8.10 23.19 1.32
N LYS A 925 -7.80 22.94 0.03
CA LYS A 925 -6.55 23.38 -0.61
C LYS A 925 -6.45 24.92 -0.55
N PRO A 926 -5.37 25.51 0.02
CA PRO A 926 -5.17 26.95 0.07
C PRO A 926 -5.13 27.60 -1.31
N GLN A 927 -5.85 28.71 -1.50
CA GLN A 927 -6.03 29.39 -2.79
C GLN A 927 -6.34 30.88 -2.63
N THR A 928 -6.16 31.67 -3.68
CA THR A 928 -6.34 33.14 -3.66
C THR A 928 -7.81 33.55 -3.48
N GLY A 929 -8.07 34.41 -2.49
CA GLY A 929 -9.38 35.03 -2.28
C GLY A 929 -9.58 36.33 -3.08
N GLY A 930 -10.83 36.76 -3.23
CA GLY A 930 -11.23 38.02 -3.87
C GLY A 930 -11.37 39.21 -2.91
N PHE A 931 -11.11 39.03 -1.61
CA PHE A 931 -11.29 40.08 -0.61
C PHE A 931 -10.24 41.18 -0.71
N THR A 932 -10.71 42.43 -0.66
CA THR A 932 -9.90 43.63 -0.94
C THR A 932 -8.88 43.98 0.15
N ASP A 933 -9.05 43.44 1.35
CA ASP A 933 -8.27 43.71 2.56
C ASP A 933 -7.37 42.53 3.00
N VAL A 934 -7.20 41.52 2.14
CA VAL A 934 -6.36 40.34 2.40
C VAL A 934 -5.17 40.33 1.42
N PRO A 935 -4.02 40.93 1.80
CA PRO A 935 -2.83 40.91 0.96
C PRO A 935 -2.37 39.48 0.66
N ALA A 936 -1.84 39.24 -0.55
CA ALA A 936 -1.34 37.92 -0.96
C ALA A 936 -0.22 37.38 -0.04
N GLY A 937 0.52 38.26 0.64
CA GLY A 937 1.52 37.90 1.64
C GLY A 937 0.99 37.71 3.07
N HIS A 938 -0.32 37.84 3.32
CA HIS A 938 -0.91 37.57 4.62
C HIS A 938 -0.87 36.07 4.92
N TRP A 939 -0.43 35.68 6.12
CA TRP A 939 -0.18 34.27 6.49
C TRP A 939 -1.39 33.34 6.34
N ALA A 940 -2.61 33.89 6.40
CA ALA A 940 -3.85 33.15 6.21
C ALA A 940 -4.47 33.27 4.80
N ALA A 941 -3.90 34.05 3.88
CA ALA A 941 -4.53 34.43 2.61
C ALA A 941 -5.05 33.22 1.82
N GLY A 942 -4.26 32.15 1.72
CA GLY A 942 -4.65 30.91 1.06
C GLY A 942 -5.81 30.18 1.75
N TYR A 943 -5.84 30.13 3.09
CA TYR A 943 -6.96 29.54 3.85
C TYR A 943 -8.23 30.38 3.75
N ILE A 944 -8.09 31.70 3.68
CA ILE A 944 -9.18 32.66 3.53
C ILE A 944 -9.86 32.49 2.16
N GLY A 945 -9.09 32.45 1.07
CA GLY A 945 -9.65 32.16 -0.26
C GLY A 945 -10.25 30.74 -0.35
N ALA A 946 -9.67 29.76 0.34
CA ALA A 946 -10.25 28.42 0.43
C ALA A 946 -11.61 28.40 1.16
N ALA A 947 -11.78 29.21 2.21
CA ALA A 947 -13.06 29.38 2.90
C ALA A 947 -14.07 30.20 2.08
N GLU A 948 -13.61 31.12 1.23
CA GLU A 948 -14.46 31.83 0.27
C GLU A 948 -15.03 30.88 -0.78
N LYS A 949 -14.19 30.13 -1.49
CA LYS A 949 -14.62 29.28 -2.61
C LYS A 949 -15.45 28.06 -2.17
N SER A 950 -15.30 27.60 -0.92
CA SER A 950 -16.15 26.57 -0.31
C SER A 950 -17.47 27.11 0.27
N GLY A 951 -17.71 28.42 0.27
CA GLY A 951 -18.87 29.03 0.92
C GLY A 951 -18.85 29.00 2.47
N LEU A 952 -17.76 28.47 3.06
CA LEU A 952 -17.53 28.43 4.50
C LEU A 952 -17.51 29.85 5.11
N MET A 953 -16.91 30.83 4.42
CA MET A 953 -16.93 32.23 4.85
C MET A 953 -16.88 33.21 3.66
N THR A 954 -17.96 33.98 3.49
CA THR A 954 -18.20 34.85 2.33
C THR A 954 -17.78 36.32 2.54
N GLY A 955 -17.08 36.63 3.64
CA GLY A 955 -16.74 38.01 4.03
C GLY A 955 -17.95 38.90 4.31
N TYR A 956 -17.75 40.21 4.19
CA TYR A 956 -18.76 41.25 4.39
C TYR A 956 -19.20 41.89 3.07
N ALA A 957 -20.37 42.56 3.08
CA ALA A 957 -21.00 43.16 1.90
C ALA A 957 -20.23 44.35 1.28
N ASP A 958 -19.16 44.81 1.93
CA ASP A 958 -18.22 45.83 1.43
C ASP A 958 -17.03 45.23 0.64
N GLY A 959 -16.95 43.90 0.52
CA GLY A 959 -15.83 43.21 -0.14
C GLY A 959 -14.62 42.97 0.77
N THR A 960 -14.78 43.09 2.09
CA THR A 960 -13.72 42.79 3.08
C THR A 960 -13.91 41.43 3.76
N PHE A 961 -12.81 40.78 4.13
CA PHE A 961 -12.81 39.59 5.00
C PHE A 961 -12.58 39.96 6.47
N ARG A 962 -11.72 40.95 6.72
CA ARG A 962 -11.20 41.41 8.01
C ARG A 962 -10.46 40.29 8.76
N PRO A 963 -9.22 39.95 8.35
CA PRO A 963 -8.52 38.77 8.84
C PRO A 963 -8.16 38.84 10.33
N ASP A 964 -7.75 40.02 10.81
CA ASP A 964 -7.30 40.25 12.19
C ASP A 964 -8.41 40.70 13.14
N ASP A 965 -9.62 41.00 12.62
CA ASP A 965 -10.81 41.23 13.44
C ASP A 965 -11.15 39.97 14.25
N ARG A 966 -11.66 40.18 15.47
CA ARG A 966 -12.08 39.08 16.35
C ARG A 966 -13.36 38.45 15.82
N LEU A 967 -13.40 37.12 15.86
CA LEU A 967 -14.59 36.34 15.53
C LEU A 967 -15.57 36.43 16.71
N ASN A 968 -16.79 36.90 16.46
CA ASN A 968 -17.84 36.84 17.47
C ASN A 968 -18.52 35.45 17.50
N ARG A 969 -19.31 35.21 18.55
CA ARG A 969 -19.89 33.88 18.82
C ARG A 969 -21.01 33.49 17.84
N GLU A 970 -21.71 34.44 17.24
CA GLU A 970 -22.68 34.15 16.18
C GLU A 970 -22.03 33.85 14.82
N GLU A 971 -20.97 34.57 14.45
CA GLU A 971 -20.13 34.22 13.30
C GLU A 971 -19.48 32.85 13.46
N MET A 972 -18.95 32.53 14.65
CA MET A 972 -18.45 31.20 14.98
C MET A 972 -19.53 30.12 14.80
N ALA A 973 -20.76 30.35 15.31
CA ALA A 973 -21.83 29.38 15.16
C ALA A 973 -22.17 29.12 13.69
N ALA A 974 -22.25 30.18 12.87
CA ALA A 974 -22.48 30.07 11.42
C ALA A 974 -21.31 29.42 10.66
N LEU A 975 -20.08 29.61 11.13
CA LEU A 975 -18.87 29.04 10.54
C LEU A 975 -18.78 27.53 10.84
N VAL A 976 -18.97 27.13 12.10
CA VAL A 976 -18.95 25.72 12.55
C VAL A 976 -20.16 24.94 12.02
N ALA A 977 -21.35 25.56 11.95
CA ALA A 977 -22.53 24.90 11.40
C ALA A 977 -22.38 24.56 9.91
N ARG A 978 -21.77 25.45 9.12
CA ARG A 978 -21.45 25.18 7.71
C ARG A 978 -20.32 24.17 7.55
N ALA A 979 -19.24 24.31 8.33
CA ALA A 979 -18.09 23.42 8.28
C ALA A 979 -18.44 21.94 8.45
N PHE A 980 -19.44 21.61 9.27
CA PHE A 980 -19.82 20.24 9.60
C PHE A 980 -21.29 19.92 9.28
N GLU A 981 -21.89 20.65 8.33
CA GLU A 981 -23.25 20.48 7.80
C GLU A 981 -24.35 20.30 8.88
N LEU A 982 -24.20 21.03 9.98
CA LEU A 982 -25.02 20.84 11.18
C LEU A 982 -26.42 21.44 10.98
N SER A 983 -27.44 20.61 11.25
CA SER A 983 -28.85 21.02 11.32
C SER A 983 -29.44 20.73 12.71
N GLY A 984 -30.55 21.40 13.04
CA GLY A 984 -31.18 21.30 14.36
C GLY A 984 -32.65 21.68 14.33
N SER A 985 -33.43 21.08 15.22
CA SER A 985 -34.90 21.22 15.31
C SER A 985 -35.40 21.55 16.72
N ALA A 986 -34.50 21.80 17.67
CA ALA A 986 -34.86 22.33 18.98
C ALA A 986 -35.39 23.77 18.88
N ALA A 987 -35.99 24.28 19.97
CA ALA A 987 -36.15 25.71 20.16
C ALA A 987 -34.90 26.24 20.89
N VAL A 988 -34.34 27.36 20.43
CA VAL A 988 -33.20 27.99 21.13
C VAL A 988 -33.74 28.65 22.40
N SER A 989 -33.22 28.24 23.56
CA SER A 989 -33.70 28.69 24.88
C SER A 989 -32.85 29.79 25.51
N PHE A 990 -32.00 30.47 24.72
CA PHE A 990 -31.13 31.53 25.20
C PHE A 990 -31.88 32.87 25.21
N SER A 991 -31.85 33.57 26.34
CA SER A 991 -32.68 34.77 26.59
C SER A 991 -32.34 35.98 25.71
N ASP A 992 -31.17 35.95 25.07
CA ASP A 992 -30.59 37.02 24.25
C ASP A 992 -30.52 36.69 22.74
N VAL A 993 -31.02 35.52 22.32
CA VAL A 993 -31.02 35.10 20.90
C VAL A 993 -32.44 35.21 20.34
N GLN A 994 -32.70 36.25 19.55
CA GLN A 994 -34.04 36.47 18.95
C GLN A 994 -34.31 35.50 17.78
N ALA A 995 -35.57 35.08 17.64
CA ALA A 995 -36.00 34.07 16.67
C ALA A 995 -35.92 34.52 15.19
N ASP A 996 -35.83 35.84 14.96
CA ASP A 996 -35.66 36.50 13.67
C ASP A 996 -34.19 36.88 13.38
N SER A 997 -33.24 36.57 14.28
CA SER A 997 -31.82 36.78 14.03
C SER A 997 -31.30 35.86 12.92
N TRP A 998 -30.47 36.42 12.04
CA TRP A 998 -29.75 35.69 10.99
C TRP A 998 -28.96 34.49 11.53
N SER A 999 -28.49 34.57 12.78
CA SER A 999 -27.68 33.57 13.45
C SER A 999 -28.48 32.48 14.18
N TYR A 1000 -29.80 32.64 14.32
CA TYR A 1000 -30.67 31.77 15.12
C TYR A 1000 -30.60 30.30 14.68
N THR A 1001 -30.64 30.03 13.38
CA THR A 1001 -30.62 28.66 12.81
C THR A 1001 -29.30 27.94 13.07
N TYR A 1002 -28.17 28.66 13.00
CA TYR A 1002 -26.85 28.10 13.27
C TYR A 1002 -26.61 27.86 14.76
N ILE A 1003 -27.04 28.78 15.61
CA ILE A 1003 -27.03 28.60 17.08
C ILE A 1003 -27.91 27.41 17.47
N ASN A 1004 -29.06 27.23 16.82
CA ASN A 1004 -29.91 26.05 16.99
C ASN A 1004 -29.23 24.75 16.56
N ALA A 1005 -28.53 24.75 15.43
CA ALA A 1005 -27.77 23.59 14.96
C ALA A 1005 -26.71 23.15 15.98
N LEU A 1006 -25.87 24.06 16.48
CA LEU A 1006 -24.85 23.72 17.48
C LEU A 1006 -25.48 23.29 18.82
N THR A 1007 -26.62 23.87 19.21
CA THR A 1007 -27.32 23.52 20.46
C THR A 1007 -27.99 22.14 20.37
N SER A 1008 -28.71 21.88 19.26
CA SER A 1008 -29.37 20.59 18.98
C SER A 1008 -28.37 19.42 18.95
N ASN A 1009 -27.15 19.68 18.46
CA ASN A 1009 -26.07 18.69 18.42
C ASN A 1009 -25.17 18.70 19.68
N LYS A 1010 -25.57 19.40 20.76
CA LYS A 1010 -24.90 19.46 22.08
C LYS A 1010 -23.47 20.05 22.08
N ILE A 1011 -23.11 20.80 21.05
CA ILE A 1011 -21.78 21.40 20.90
C ILE A 1011 -21.66 22.64 21.82
N VAL A 1012 -22.70 23.47 21.84
CA VAL A 1012 -22.82 24.65 22.73
C VAL A 1012 -23.96 24.49 23.73
N THR A 1013 -23.80 25.11 24.90
CA THR A 1013 -24.75 25.06 26.03
C THR A 1013 -25.11 26.44 26.58
N GLY A 1014 -24.58 27.52 26.00
CA GLY A 1014 -24.66 28.87 26.55
C GLY A 1014 -23.84 29.07 27.82
N TYR A 1015 -23.98 30.25 28.41
CA TYR A 1015 -23.46 30.63 29.73
C TYR A 1015 -24.43 30.24 30.85
N ALA A 1016 -23.93 30.18 32.09
CA ALA A 1016 -24.70 29.77 33.28
C ALA A 1016 -25.85 30.72 33.67
N ASP A 1017 -25.91 31.91 33.07
CA ASP A 1017 -27.00 32.89 33.19
C ASP A 1017 -28.13 32.69 32.17
N GLY A 1018 -28.02 31.71 31.27
CA GLY A 1018 -28.98 31.44 30.20
C GLY A 1018 -28.80 32.32 28.95
N THR A 1019 -27.63 32.97 28.78
CA THR A 1019 -27.28 33.73 27.58
C THR A 1019 -26.39 32.95 26.61
N PHE A 1020 -26.48 33.24 25.31
CA PHE A 1020 -25.50 32.79 24.31
C PHE A 1020 -24.37 33.80 24.10
N ARG A 1021 -24.72 35.09 24.19
CA ARG A 1021 -23.94 36.30 23.89
C ARG A 1021 -23.48 36.35 22.43
N PRO A 1022 -24.40 36.50 21.45
CA PRO A 1022 -24.10 36.46 20.02
C PRO A 1022 -22.91 37.34 19.61
N SER A 1023 -22.99 38.63 19.89
CA SER A 1023 -22.04 39.64 19.43
C SER A 1023 -20.85 39.85 20.38
N GLN A 1024 -20.60 38.92 21.32
CA GLN A 1024 -19.37 38.88 22.11
C GLN A 1024 -18.30 38.10 21.35
N ASP A 1025 -17.05 38.57 21.38
CA ASP A 1025 -15.88 37.84 20.87
C ASP A 1025 -15.76 36.44 21.51
N ILE A 1026 -15.36 35.44 20.72
CA ILE A 1026 -15.07 34.09 21.23
C ILE A 1026 -13.59 33.97 21.63
N THR A 1027 -13.31 33.48 22.83
CA THR A 1027 -11.92 33.24 23.26
C THR A 1027 -11.31 32.02 22.57
N ARG A 1028 -9.98 31.96 22.47
CA ARG A 1028 -9.25 30.82 21.90
C ARG A 1028 -9.56 29.51 22.64
N ALA A 1029 -9.82 29.58 23.95
CA ALA A 1029 -10.32 28.45 24.75
C ALA A 1029 -11.73 28.01 24.37
N GLU A 1030 -12.68 28.95 24.24
CA GLU A 1030 -14.05 28.62 23.83
C GLU A 1030 -14.10 28.02 22.42
N PHE A 1031 -13.34 28.61 21.48
CA PHE A 1031 -13.21 28.09 20.12
C PHE A 1031 -12.59 26.68 20.11
N ALA A 1032 -11.49 26.47 20.84
CA ALA A 1032 -10.85 25.17 20.96
C ALA A 1032 -11.80 24.10 21.55
N THR A 1033 -12.57 24.43 22.60
CA THR A 1033 -13.57 23.51 23.17
C THR A 1033 -14.69 23.18 22.19
N ILE A 1034 -15.16 24.14 21.40
CA ILE A 1034 -16.22 23.90 20.41
C ILE A 1034 -15.72 23.00 19.28
N ILE A 1035 -14.55 23.29 18.69
CA ILE A 1035 -13.97 22.45 17.63
C ILE A 1035 -13.63 21.05 18.16
N ALA A 1036 -13.07 20.92 19.37
CA ALA A 1036 -12.83 19.63 19.98
C ALA A 1036 -14.13 18.81 20.16
N ARG A 1037 -15.21 19.42 20.65
CA ARG A 1037 -16.52 18.74 20.80
C ARG A 1037 -17.11 18.26 19.48
N VAL A 1038 -16.93 19.00 18.39
CA VAL A 1038 -17.39 18.55 17.06
C VAL A 1038 -16.57 17.38 16.54
N LEU A 1039 -15.26 17.37 16.80
CA LEU A 1039 -14.31 16.33 16.35
C LEU A 1039 -14.21 15.12 17.28
N GLN A 1040 -14.92 15.13 18.41
CA GLN A 1040 -15.03 14.04 19.39
C GLN A 1040 -16.46 13.45 19.45
N ARG A 1041 -17.30 13.82 18.48
CA ARG A 1041 -18.67 13.33 18.29
C ARG A 1041 -18.70 12.09 17.42
#